data_AF-A0A3N6SBR8-F1
#
_entry.id   AF-A0A3N6SBR8-F1
#
_cell.length_a   1.000
_cell.length_b   1.000
_cell.length_c   1.000
_cell.angle_alpha   90.00
_cell.angle_beta   90.00
_cell.angle_gamma   90.00
#
_symmetry.space_group_name_H-M   'P 1'
#
loop_
_entity.id
_entity.type
_entity.pdbx_description
1 polymer ?
#
loop_
_entity_poly.entity_id
_entity_poly.type
_entity_poly.pdbx_seq_one_letter_code
_entity_poly.pdbx_strand_id
1 'polypeptide(L)'
;MLATIADIKPNMTLVQNSGIQFLDFALTPELGADLPGKFVRQTANGPLLRLNFNALSGKYMLPVAAGSAPEVVKPEFSFPLEQSLTLLNNVWLPLPFFRFNPPRSFIGGPDNWARVQVIALDKPDQNGYTHRICMAFETRVLADGDDESLGLNASDAQSGVSFALAHRSDELGEFLDHTWIDGWLREVFSERAADIEQRPQVNIRTALREFEYQAHYLNILHLLGHQLSLPELKISAATPSSPAIPVDLILDVGNSHTCGIMAEDHVDDHHGLRHTYELHLRNLSAPEQVYNELFESRVEFAQASFGKQNFSMESGREDAFIWPSITRVGREASQLAVQRLGTEGATGISSPRRYLWDEDSYTPGWRFSHTPGNAMDEPVATALPLTNLLNDEGQPLYHQPLDERLPVFSAHYSRSSVMSLMLCELLAQAMMQMNSPAQRQKMLHSSAPRQLRNIILTLPSAMPKPEREIFRRRMHEAIALVWKAMGWHPADDDFTSDKDKAKSLMPVPDVQMEWDEATCGQMVYLYNETQVNFGGRAEAFFSSMARPDRPRAADESPGKTLRIASIDIGGGTTDLAITQYRLDDGIGNNVKIMPRLLFREGFKLAGDDILLDVIQQYVLPALQAAFKQAGMDNPEGVMARLFGHEGRLDGQSTLRQQATLQLFIPLGQAILEAYERFDPLDLNAEVEARFAELLPQRPTQKLLDYINREIQRELPGDAESFDILNVPLIASLSKLHAGFLSPQMNITHSLRSMSEVVAVYDCDVLLLTGRPSRFPGVQALFRHLQPLPVSRILSLDGYHTNDWYPFNKQGRIENPKSTAAVGAMLCLLSLDLRLANFWFKAGDFQPYSTIRYLGMLDGNGSLSSDNVWYSDIDLDDEQFSLNSGQRFQVRGALTLGFRQLDNDRWPASPLYTLSIADPQLARRVAGDKVLKISLTVDKTRAAGAERFEIAEASLDDGTQVPLEHLRLKLNTLASSGSGLTHYWIDSGSVYKK
;
A
#
# COMPACT_ATOMS: atom_id res chain seq x y z
N MET A 1 13.91 -4.30 -3.99
CA MET A 1 15.02 -4.95 -4.73
C MET A 1 15.34 -4.09 -5.93
N LEU A 2 16.46 -4.28 -6.61
CA LEU A 2 16.68 -3.58 -7.89
C LEU A 2 15.67 -4.07 -8.92
N ALA A 3 15.19 -3.17 -9.78
CA ALA A 3 14.34 -3.50 -10.92
C ALA A 3 15.00 -4.59 -11.77
N THR A 4 14.21 -5.58 -12.22
CA THR A 4 14.71 -6.63 -13.10
C THR A 4 14.99 -6.04 -14.47
N ILE A 5 16.21 -6.22 -14.97
CA ILE A 5 16.58 -5.81 -16.32
C ILE A 5 15.95 -6.81 -17.29
N ALA A 6 14.90 -6.39 -18.00
CA ALA A 6 14.21 -7.21 -18.99
C ALA A 6 15.12 -7.48 -20.21
N ASP A 7 14.82 -8.55 -20.97
CA ASP A 7 15.48 -8.80 -22.26
C ASP A 7 14.95 -7.81 -23.30
N ILE A 8 15.70 -6.72 -23.50
CA ILE A 8 15.28 -5.60 -24.34
C ILE A 8 15.46 -5.98 -25.80
N LYS A 9 14.34 -6.25 -26.48
CA LYS A 9 14.31 -6.50 -27.92
C LYS A 9 14.68 -5.22 -28.68
N PRO A 10 15.32 -5.31 -29.87
CA PRO A 10 15.67 -4.14 -30.67
C PRO A 10 14.47 -3.25 -31.04
N ASN A 11 13.27 -3.83 -31.11
CA ASN A 11 12.02 -3.13 -31.32
C ASN A 11 11.09 -3.40 -30.13
N MET A 12 10.61 -2.34 -29.48
CA MET A 12 9.68 -2.41 -28.36
C MET A 12 8.48 -1.50 -28.57
N THR A 13 7.39 -1.82 -27.87
CA THR A 13 6.15 -1.04 -27.93
C THR A 13 5.83 -0.43 -26.58
N LEU A 14 5.43 0.85 -26.57
CA LEU A 14 4.74 1.51 -25.46
C LEU A 14 3.25 1.61 -25.77
N VAL A 15 2.40 1.66 -24.75
CA VAL A 15 0.94 1.71 -24.93
C VAL A 15 0.47 3.16 -24.84
N GLN A 16 -0.28 3.62 -25.83
CA GLN A 16 -0.92 4.93 -25.80
C GLN A 16 -1.81 5.09 -24.57
N ASN A 17 -1.78 6.27 -23.93
CA ASN A 17 -2.61 6.60 -22.77
C ASN A 17 -2.49 5.59 -21.62
N SER A 18 -1.27 5.10 -21.35
CA SER A 18 -0.97 4.19 -20.23
C SER A 18 -0.20 4.86 -19.09
N GLY A 19 -0.14 6.20 -19.10
CA GLY A 19 0.63 7.01 -18.14
C GLY A 19 2.13 6.95 -18.35
N ILE A 20 2.89 7.08 -17.26
CA ILE A 20 4.35 7.03 -17.27
C ILE A 20 4.82 5.58 -17.32
N GLN A 21 5.60 5.25 -18.34
CA GLN A 21 6.16 3.92 -18.59
C GLN A 21 7.67 3.93 -18.40
N PHE A 22 8.23 2.88 -17.81
CA PHE A 22 9.65 2.81 -17.49
C PHE A 22 10.38 1.73 -18.29
N LEU A 23 11.63 2.03 -18.67
CA LEU A 23 12.62 1.08 -19.18
C LEU A 23 13.88 1.14 -18.32
N ASP A 24 14.27 0.00 -17.76
CA ASP A 24 15.41 -0.11 -16.85
C ASP A 24 16.59 -0.81 -17.52
N PHE A 25 17.77 -0.22 -17.39
CA PHE A 25 19.03 -0.76 -17.89
C PHE A 25 20.08 -0.79 -16.77
N ALA A 26 21.14 -1.56 -16.99
CA ALA A 26 22.29 -1.65 -16.11
C ALA A 26 23.58 -1.67 -16.95
N LEU A 27 24.62 -1.00 -16.46
CA LEU A 27 25.94 -1.04 -17.09
C LEU A 27 27.05 -0.73 -16.07
N THR A 28 28.29 -1.06 -16.42
CA THR A 28 29.50 -0.55 -15.76
C THR A 28 30.17 0.40 -16.74
N PRO A 29 30.22 1.73 -16.48
CA PRO A 29 30.65 2.69 -17.48
C PRO A 29 32.12 2.48 -17.86
N GLU A 30 32.42 2.50 -19.15
CA GLU A 30 33.80 2.54 -19.63
C GLU A 30 34.33 3.97 -19.48
N LEU A 31 35.05 4.19 -18.38
CA LEU A 31 35.71 5.47 -18.06
C LEU A 31 37.06 5.52 -18.79
N GLY A 32 37.07 5.94 -20.04
CA GLY A 32 38.31 6.09 -20.81
C GLY A 32 39.21 7.21 -20.23
N ALA A 33 40.06 6.88 -19.26
CA ALA A 33 40.95 7.84 -18.59
C ALA A 33 41.88 8.58 -19.57
N ASP A 34 42.22 7.95 -20.69
CA ASP A 34 43.12 8.51 -21.71
C ASP A 34 42.40 9.37 -22.78
N LEU A 35 41.06 9.31 -22.86
CA LEU A 35 40.26 10.01 -23.88
C LEU A 35 39.00 10.63 -23.24
N PRO A 36 39.14 11.70 -22.44
CA PRO A 36 37.99 12.42 -21.89
C PRO A 36 37.13 13.03 -23.01
N GLY A 37 35.84 13.25 -22.73
CA GLY A 37 34.93 13.90 -23.65
C GLY A 37 35.50 15.24 -24.13
N LYS A 38 35.56 15.43 -25.44
CA LYS A 38 36.08 16.64 -26.08
C LYS A 38 34.97 17.39 -26.79
N PHE A 39 35.00 18.71 -26.68
CA PHE A 39 33.91 19.57 -27.16
C PHE A 39 34.45 20.79 -27.90
N VAL A 40 33.61 21.31 -28.81
CA VAL A 40 33.81 22.58 -29.52
C VAL A 40 32.48 23.32 -29.58
N ARG A 41 32.50 24.65 -29.62
CA ARG A 41 31.28 25.43 -29.83
C ARG A 41 30.92 25.47 -31.31
N GLN A 42 29.64 25.29 -31.64
CA GLN A 42 29.18 25.44 -33.03
C GLN A 42 29.34 26.88 -33.52
N THR A 43 28.98 27.85 -32.68
CA THR A 43 29.23 29.29 -32.87
C THR A 43 29.52 29.93 -31.51
N ALA A 44 29.93 31.20 -31.47
CA ALA A 44 30.29 31.87 -30.20
C ALA A 44 29.20 31.78 -29.10
N ASN A 45 27.93 31.76 -29.51
CA ASN A 45 26.77 31.63 -28.63
C ASN A 45 25.93 30.36 -28.92
N GLY A 46 26.41 29.47 -29.78
CA GLY A 46 25.71 28.24 -30.16
C GLY A 46 26.03 27.06 -29.23
N PRO A 47 25.31 25.95 -29.36
CA PRO A 47 25.47 24.79 -28.48
C PRO A 47 26.84 24.14 -28.62
N LEU A 48 27.22 23.37 -27.59
CA LEU A 48 28.41 22.52 -27.65
C LEU A 48 28.17 21.30 -28.54
N LEU A 49 29.20 20.98 -29.33
CA LEU A 49 29.27 19.77 -30.13
C LEU A 49 30.29 18.83 -29.51
N ARG A 50 29.91 17.56 -29.32
CA ARG A 50 30.82 16.53 -28.82
C ARG A 50 31.60 15.91 -29.98
N LEU A 51 32.92 15.83 -29.84
CA LEU A 51 33.82 15.34 -30.88
C LEU A 51 34.00 13.81 -30.80
N ASN A 52 34.17 13.18 -31.96
CA ASN A 52 34.53 11.76 -32.06
C ASN A 52 36.05 11.63 -32.24
N PHE A 53 36.67 10.73 -31.48
CA PHE A 53 38.09 10.45 -31.63
C PHE A 53 38.31 9.37 -32.70
N ASN A 54 39.17 9.67 -33.67
CA ASN A 54 39.59 8.70 -34.68
C ASN A 54 40.93 8.09 -34.28
N ALA A 55 40.90 6.84 -33.81
CA ALA A 55 42.11 6.13 -33.37
C ALA A 55 43.16 5.94 -34.48
N LEU A 56 42.75 5.85 -35.75
CA LEU A 56 43.68 5.66 -36.88
C LEU A 56 44.45 6.94 -37.23
N SER A 57 43.80 8.10 -37.13
CA SER A 57 44.42 9.39 -37.47
C SER A 57 44.93 10.17 -36.25
N GLY A 58 44.55 9.76 -35.03
CA GLY A 58 44.87 10.46 -33.78
C GLY A 58 44.19 11.83 -33.66
N LYS A 59 43.15 12.09 -34.45
CA LYS A 59 42.50 13.40 -34.58
C LYS A 59 41.04 13.34 -34.12
N TYR A 60 40.53 14.49 -33.69
CA TYR A 60 39.12 14.67 -33.34
C TYR A 60 38.35 15.16 -34.56
N MET A 61 37.16 14.62 -34.74
CA MET A 61 36.29 14.92 -35.87
C MET A 61 34.90 15.30 -35.37
N LEU A 62 34.23 16.18 -36.10
CA LEU A 62 32.81 16.44 -35.88
C LEU A 62 31.98 15.22 -36.33
N PRO A 63 30.93 14.86 -35.58
CA PRO A 63 29.88 13.98 -36.11
C PRO A 63 29.25 14.68 -37.32
N VAL A 64 29.24 13.99 -38.47
CA VAL A 64 28.61 14.51 -39.69
C VAL A 64 27.58 13.50 -40.17
N ALA A 65 26.51 14.00 -40.78
CA ALA A 65 25.49 13.18 -41.40
C ALA A 65 26.09 12.18 -42.40
N ALA A 66 25.45 11.01 -42.52
CA ALA A 66 25.93 9.93 -43.39
C ALA A 66 26.11 10.43 -44.84
N GLY A 67 27.35 10.39 -45.36
CA GLY A 67 27.71 10.84 -46.71
C GLY A 67 28.47 12.16 -46.79
N SER A 68 28.60 12.89 -45.68
CA SER A 68 29.41 14.12 -45.59
C SER A 68 30.88 13.83 -45.29
N ALA A 69 31.78 14.69 -45.78
CA ALA A 69 33.21 14.58 -45.49
C ALA A 69 33.49 14.86 -44.00
N PRO A 70 34.29 14.05 -43.31
CA PRO A 70 34.61 14.26 -41.90
C PRO A 70 35.43 15.55 -41.71
N GLU A 71 34.95 16.45 -40.87
CA GLU A 71 35.65 17.68 -40.52
C GLU A 71 36.54 17.45 -39.30
N VAL A 72 37.84 17.68 -39.45
CA VAL A 72 38.82 17.59 -38.36
C VAL A 72 38.82 18.90 -37.58
N VAL A 73 38.61 18.82 -36.27
CA VAL A 73 38.51 19.99 -35.40
C VAL A 73 39.39 19.82 -34.17
N LYS A 74 39.98 20.93 -33.67
CA LYS A 74 40.74 20.94 -32.42
C LYS A 74 39.76 21.15 -31.25
N PRO A 75 39.78 20.29 -30.20
CA PRO A 75 38.94 20.51 -29.02
C PRO A 75 39.18 21.87 -28.36
N GLU A 76 38.11 22.57 -27.99
CA GLU A 76 38.14 23.75 -27.12
C GLU A 76 38.09 23.35 -25.65
N PHE A 77 37.23 22.39 -25.31
CA PHE A 77 36.96 21.97 -23.95
C PHE A 77 37.15 20.46 -23.76
N SER A 78 37.35 20.05 -22.50
CA SER A 78 37.62 18.67 -22.12
C SER A 78 37.03 18.36 -20.76
N PHE A 79 36.03 17.47 -20.71
CA PHE A 79 35.38 17.05 -19.48
C PHE A 79 35.23 15.52 -19.45
N PRO A 80 35.72 14.84 -18.40
CA PRO A 80 35.64 13.38 -18.31
C PRO A 80 34.22 12.89 -17.98
N LEU A 81 33.89 11.68 -18.42
CA LEU A 81 32.60 11.05 -18.14
C LEU A 81 32.39 10.79 -16.65
N GLU A 82 33.45 10.44 -15.91
CA GLU A 82 33.39 10.19 -14.46
C GLU A 82 32.86 11.40 -13.69
N GLN A 83 33.32 12.60 -14.06
CA GLN A 83 32.82 13.85 -13.47
C GLN A 83 31.35 14.07 -13.81
N SER A 84 30.95 13.84 -15.07
CA SER A 84 29.54 13.92 -15.47
C SER A 84 28.66 12.97 -14.66
N LEU A 85 29.08 11.72 -14.49
CA LEU A 85 28.35 10.71 -13.72
C LEU A 85 28.23 11.11 -12.25
N THR A 86 29.26 11.73 -11.68
CA THR A 86 29.25 12.22 -10.30
C THR A 86 28.27 13.38 -10.12
N LEU A 87 28.37 14.40 -10.97
CA LEU A 87 27.52 15.59 -10.90
C LEU A 87 26.04 15.26 -11.13
N LEU A 88 25.75 14.42 -12.12
CA LEU A 88 24.41 14.11 -12.58
C LEU A 88 23.83 12.83 -11.97
N ASN A 89 24.52 12.22 -10.98
CA ASN A 89 24.04 11.03 -10.28
C ASN A 89 22.68 11.31 -9.61
N ASN A 90 21.72 10.40 -9.82
CA ASN A 90 20.37 10.44 -9.27
C ASN A 90 19.57 11.70 -9.65
N VAL A 91 19.86 12.33 -10.79
CA VAL A 91 19.13 13.50 -11.31
C VAL A 91 18.34 13.13 -12.56
N TRP A 92 17.04 13.46 -12.59
CA TRP A 92 16.22 13.36 -13.78
C TRP A 92 16.57 14.45 -14.80
N LEU A 93 16.81 14.02 -16.05
CA LEU A 93 17.18 14.89 -17.17
C LEU A 93 16.24 14.69 -18.36
N PRO A 94 15.95 15.74 -19.16
CA PRO A 94 15.30 15.59 -20.46
C PRO A 94 16.06 14.61 -21.36
N LEU A 95 15.33 13.80 -22.13
CA LEU A 95 15.92 12.80 -23.02
C LEU A 95 15.38 12.95 -24.46
N PRO A 96 16.23 13.21 -25.46
CA PRO A 96 15.83 13.41 -26.87
C PRO A 96 15.51 12.08 -27.57
N PHE A 97 14.34 11.50 -27.26
CA PHE A 97 13.79 10.35 -27.99
C PHE A 97 12.86 10.84 -29.08
N PHE A 98 13.37 11.01 -30.30
CA PHE A 98 12.64 11.65 -31.38
C PHE A 98 12.02 10.66 -32.36
N ARG A 99 11.03 11.15 -33.09
CA ARG A 99 10.49 10.51 -34.30
C ARG A 99 11.63 10.22 -35.28
N PHE A 100 11.64 8.99 -35.77
CA PHE A 100 12.75 8.39 -36.48
C PHE A 100 12.26 7.60 -37.69
N ASN A 101 12.93 7.80 -38.82
CA ASN A 101 12.84 6.96 -40.01
C ASN A 101 14.15 6.16 -40.18
N PRO A 102 14.07 4.84 -40.43
CA PRO A 102 15.24 4.04 -40.77
C PRO A 102 15.98 4.60 -42.01
N PRO A 103 17.32 4.51 -42.08
CA PRO A 103 18.22 3.85 -41.14
C PRO A 103 18.67 4.71 -39.96
N ARG A 104 18.69 6.06 -40.07
CA ARG A 104 18.98 7.00 -38.96
C ARG A 104 18.63 8.46 -39.28
N SER A 105 17.38 8.70 -39.69
CA SER A 105 16.89 10.05 -40.00
C SER A 105 15.89 10.51 -38.93
N PHE A 106 16.20 11.60 -38.24
CA PHE A 106 15.33 12.20 -37.23
C PHE A 106 14.51 13.35 -37.79
N ILE A 107 13.27 13.48 -37.34
CA ILE A 107 12.30 14.49 -37.82
C ILE A 107 12.09 15.61 -36.77
N GLY A 108 12.63 15.45 -35.55
CA GLY A 108 12.43 16.36 -34.42
C GLY A 108 11.18 16.03 -33.61
N GLY A 109 11.21 16.29 -32.30
CA GLY A 109 10.15 15.97 -31.35
C GLY A 109 9.83 14.46 -31.21
N PRO A 110 9.09 14.05 -30.16
CA PRO A 110 8.60 14.90 -29.09
C PRO A 110 9.74 15.29 -28.12
N ASP A 111 9.74 16.55 -27.66
CA ASP A 111 10.84 17.12 -26.88
C ASP A 111 10.60 17.01 -25.36
N ASN A 112 9.34 16.90 -24.92
CA ASN A 112 8.96 16.81 -23.51
C ASN A 112 8.12 15.55 -23.21
N TRP A 113 8.63 14.37 -23.57
CA TRP A 113 7.95 13.09 -23.30
C TRP A 113 8.85 11.97 -22.75
N ALA A 114 10.17 12.17 -22.71
CA ALA A 114 11.11 11.19 -22.20
C ALA A 114 12.09 11.81 -21.19
N ARG A 115 12.39 11.08 -20.11
CA ARG A 115 13.37 11.44 -19.07
C ARG A 115 14.33 10.30 -18.82
N VAL A 116 15.54 10.64 -18.36
CA VAL A 116 16.54 9.66 -17.90
C VAL A 116 17.08 10.02 -16.53
N GLN A 117 17.36 9.01 -15.73
CA GLN A 117 18.13 9.11 -14.50
C GLN A 117 19.23 8.03 -14.53
N VAL A 118 20.45 8.42 -14.16
CA VAL A 118 21.59 7.51 -14.00
C VAL A 118 21.93 7.43 -12.52
N ILE A 119 21.94 6.22 -11.96
CA ILE A 119 22.13 5.97 -10.52
C ILE A 119 23.36 5.09 -10.33
N ALA A 120 24.36 5.60 -9.62
CA ALA A 120 25.48 4.82 -9.12
C ALA A 120 25.03 3.96 -7.93
N LEU A 121 25.38 2.68 -7.94
CA LEU A 121 25.07 1.75 -6.87
C LEU A 121 26.18 1.73 -5.81
N ASP A 122 25.82 1.70 -4.52
CA ASP A 122 26.77 1.55 -3.41
C ASP A 122 27.62 0.27 -3.53
N LYS A 123 27.01 -0.78 -4.10
CA LYS A 123 27.65 -2.06 -4.41
C LYS A 123 27.19 -2.51 -5.80
N PRO A 124 28.07 -3.14 -6.59
CA PRO A 124 27.66 -3.74 -7.85
C PRO A 124 26.48 -4.71 -7.66
N ASP A 125 25.61 -4.78 -8.66
CA ASP A 125 24.49 -5.72 -8.63
C ASP A 125 24.95 -7.18 -8.77
N GLN A 126 23.99 -8.11 -8.80
CA GLN A 126 24.27 -9.56 -8.91
C GLN A 126 25.02 -9.93 -10.21
N ASN A 127 24.97 -9.10 -11.24
CA ASN A 127 25.66 -9.28 -12.52
C ASN A 127 26.97 -8.46 -12.61
N GLY A 128 27.35 -7.75 -11.55
CA GLY A 128 28.56 -6.92 -11.49
C GLY A 128 28.41 -5.51 -12.06
N TYR A 129 27.21 -5.07 -12.40
CA TYR A 129 26.96 -3.72 -12.89
C TYR A 129 27.03 -2.69 -11.78
N THR A 130 27.72 -1.58 -12.00
CA THR A 130 27.90 -0.51 -11.01
C THR A 130 26.85 0.59 -11.09
N HIS A 131 26.12 0.68 -12.21
CA HIS A 131 25.11 1.72 -12.43
C HIS A 131 23.77 1.14 -12.90
N ARG A 132 22.70 1.83 -12.53
CA ARG A 132 21.35 1.67 -13.06
C ARG A 132 20.98 2.89 -13.90
N ILE A 133 20.24 2.65 -14.98
CA ILE A 133 19.70 3.70 -15.84
C ILE A 133 18.20 3.47 -15.91
N CYS A 134 17.44 4.47 -15.48
CA CYS A 134 16.00 4.46 -15.53
C CYS A 134 15.55 5.47 -16.57
N MET A 135 14.81 5.02 -17.57
CA MET A 135 14.16 5.90 -18.56
C MET A 135 12.66 5.91 -18.32
N ALA A 136 12.07 7.09 -18.25
CA ALA A 136 10.62 7.28 -18.08
C ALA A 136 10.03 7.94 -19.34
N PHE A 137 8.91 7.42 -19.81
CA PHE A 137 8.21 7.88 -21.01
C PHE A 137 6.75 8.20 -20.68
N GLU A 138 6.30 9.42 -20.97
CA GLU A 138 4.90 9.80 -20.83
C GLU A 138 4.13 9.42 -22.10
N THR A 139 3.14 8.53 -21.97
CA THR A 139 2.42 7.94 -23.10
C THR A 139 1.07 8.60 -23.42
N ARG A 140 0.69 9.64 -22.69
CA ARG A 140 -0.49 10.44 -22.98
C ARG A 140 -0.36 11.14 -24.34
N VAL A 141 -1.43 11.02 -25.13
CA VAL A 141 -1.57 11.74 -26.40
C VAL A 141 -2.17 13.13 -26.16
N LEU A 142 -1.55 14.14 -26.78
CA LEU A 142 -1.97 15.53 -26.74
C LEU A 142 -3.29 15.72 -27.49
N ALA A 143 -4.02 16.79 -27.14
CA ALA A 143 -5.27 17.11 -27.81
C ALA A 143 -5.01 17.78 -29.17
N ASP A 144 -6.02 17.74 -30.05
CA ASP A 144 -5.92 18.40 -31.37
C ASP A 144 -5.70 19.91 -31.20
N GLY A 145 -4.61 20.43 -31.79
CA GLY A 145 -4.24 21.85 -31.74
C GLY A 145 -3.14 22.18 -30.73
N ASP A 146 -2.74 21.23 -29.88
CA ASP A 146 -1.53 21.34 -29.05
C ASP A 146 -0.26 21.24 -29.91
N ASP A 147 0.88 21.69 -29.37
CA ASP A 147 2.16 21.61 -30.07
C ASP A 147 2.67 20.16 -30.15
N GLU A 148 2.54 19.55 -31.33
CA GLU A 148 2.94 18.17 -31.63
C GLU A 148 4.46 17.91 -31.48
N SER A 149 5.27 18.97 -31.36
CA SER A 149 6.69 18.86 -31.04
C SER A 149 6.95 18.53 -29.56
N LEU A 150 5.99 18.74 -28.65
CA LEU A 150 6.21 18.55 -27.21
C LEU A 150 5.82 17.16 -26.69
N GLY A 151 4.86 16.48 -27.33
CA GLY A 151 4.32 15.21 -26.88
C GLY A 151 3.85 14.30 -28.01
N LEU A 152 3.30 13.14 -27.64
CA LEU A 152 2.72 12.20 -28.60
C LEU A 152 1.41 12.77 -29.16
N ASN A 153 1.15 12.53 -30.45
CA ASN A 153 -0.10 12.85 -31.11
C ASN A 153 -0.83 11.58 -31.57
N ALA A 154 -2.08 11.70 -32.02
CA ALA A 154 -2.88 10.54 -32.45
C ALA A 154 -2.27 9.81 -33.67
N SER A 155 -1.54 10.53 -34.53
CA SER A 155 -0.94 9.97 -35.74
C SER A 155 0.26 9.05 -35.45
N ASP A 156 0.94 9.26 -34.33
CA ASP A 156 2.12 8.49 -33.91
C ASP A 156 1.79 6.99 -33.73
N ALA A 157 0.63 6.69 -33.14
CA ALA A 157 0.15 5.32 -32.97
C ALA A 157 -0.43 4.72 -34.27
N GLN A 158 -1.11 5.54 -35.08
CA GLN A 158 -1.80 5.08 -36.30
C GLN A 158 -0.84 4.81 -37.47
N SER A 159 0.20 5.64 -37.61
CA SER A 159 1.15 5.57 -38.73
C SER A 159 2.33 4.65 -38.46
N GLY A 160 2.45 4.11 -37.24
CA GLY A 160 3.53 3.22 -36.84
C GLY A 160 4.91 3.89 -36.81
N VAL A 161 4.94 5.18 -36.49
CA VAL A 161 6.18 5.97 -36.36
C VAL A 161 7.08 5.31 -35.32
N SER A 162 8.38 5.27 -35.60
CA SER A 162 9.38 4.74 -34.68
C SER A 162 10.07 5.89 -33.95
N PHE A 163 10.49 5.66 -32.71
CA PHE A 163 11.18 6.63 -31.87
C PHE A 163 12.51 6.06 -31.42
N ALA A 164 13.57 6.88 -31.45
CA ALA A 164 14.91 6.45 -31.07
C ALA A 164 15.67 7.58 -30.37
N LEU A 165 16.70 7.24 -29.60
CA LEU A 165 17.57 8.22 -28.96
C LEU A 165 18.42 8.96 -30.01
N ALA A 166 18.24 10.27 -30.10
CA ALA A 166 19.16 11.20 -30.75
C ALA A 166 20.29 11.53 -29.77
N HIS A 167 21.50 11.08 -30.03
CA HIS A 167 22.62 11.22 -29.08
C HIS A 167 23.87 11.83 -29.70
N ARG A 168 23.87 12.09 -31.01
CA ARG A 168 24.94 12.82 -31.70
C ARG A 168 24.54 14.27 -31.89
N SER A 169 25.53 15.16 -31.86
CA SER A 169 25.24 16.59 -31.94
C SER A 169 24.52 17.02 -33.22
N ASP A 170 24.72 16.31 -34.35
CA ASP A 170 23.99 16.54 -35.61
C ASP A 170 22.54 16.02 -35.60
N GLU A 171 22.19 15.16 -34.64
CA GLU A 171 20.84 14.59 -34.49
C GLU A 171 19.93 15.43 -33.59
N LEU A 172 20.51 16.29 -32.74
CA LEU A 172 19.77 17.03 -31.71
C LEU A 172 18.95 18.21 -32.25
N GLY A 173 19.23 18.69 -33.47
CA GLY A 173 18.53 19.84 -34.03
C GLY A 173 18.61 21.07 -33.10
N GLU A 174 17.46 21.67 -32.80
CA GLU A 174 17.31 22.84 -31.91
C GLU A 174 17.09 22.45 -30.43
N PHE A 175 17.17 21.16 -30.09
CA PHE A 175 16.78 20.67 -28.75
C PHE A 175 17.52 21.35 -27.60
N LEU A 176 18.84 21.58 -27.75
CA LEU A 176 19.67 22.26 -26.76
C LEU A 176 19.49 23.79 -26.76
N ASP A 177 18.87 24.35 -27.80
CA ASP A 177 18.61 25.78 -27.93
C ASP A 177 17.27 26.19 -27.32
N HIS A 178 16.38 25.23 -27.01
CA HIS A 178 15.15 25.50 -26.26
C HIS A 178 15.46 26.06 -24.87
N THR A 179 14.84 27.20 -24.54
CA THR A 179 15.10 27.92 -23.28
C THR A 179 14.85 27.06 -22.05
N TRP A 180 13.81 26.21 -22.08
CA TRP A 180 13.46 25.35 -20.97
C TRP A 180 14.46 24.18 -20.78
N ILE A 181 15.06 23.66 -21.87
CA ILE A 181 16.12 22.65 -21.81
C ILE A 181 17.40 23.29 -21.28
N ASP A 182 17.82 24.41 -21.88
CA ASP A 182 19.03 25.13 -21.47
C ASP A 182 18.94 25.56 -20.01
N GLY A 183 17.82 26.16 -19.61
CA GLY A 183 17.51 26.56 -18.24
C GLY A 183 17.57 25.40 -17.25
N TRP A 184 16.92 24.27 -17.57
CA TRP A 184 16.96 23.06 -16.74
C TRP A 184 18.40 22.60 -16.52
N LEU A 185 19.17 22.43 -17.59
CA LEU A 185 20.55 21.93 -17.48
C LEU A 185 21.47 22.90 -16.72
N ARG A 186 21.29 24.22 -16.90
CA ARG A 186 22.02 25.25 -16.14
C ARG A 186 21.71 25.19 -14.66
N GLU A 187 20.43 25.07 -14.30
CA GLU A 187 20.00 25.02 -12.90
C GLU A 187 20.52 23.77 -12.21
N VAL A 188 20.33 22.59 -12.83
CA VAL A 188 20.88 21.32 -12.36
C VAL A 188 22.39 21.43 -12.16
N PHE A 189 23.14 21.90 -13.16
CA PHE A 189 24.59 22.02 -13.02
C PHE A 189 24.98 22.96 -11.89
N SER A 190 24.31 24.10 -11.75
CA SER A 190 24.63 25.09 -10.73
C SER A 190 24.41 24.55 -9.31
N GLU A 191 23.30 23.86 -9.09
CA GLU A 191 23.00 23.17 -7.82
C GLU A 191 24.03 22.09 -7.54
N ARG A 192 24.28 21.18 -8.48
CA ARG A 192 25.16 20.03 -8.27
C ARG A 192 26.63 20.41 -8.13
N ALA A 193 27.11 21.40 -8.88
CA ALA A 193 28.47 21.91 -8.74
C ALA A 193 28.68 22.63 -7.40
N ALA A 194 27.65 23.29 -6.86
CA ALA A 194 27.69 23.89 -5.53
C ALA A 194 27.65 22.83 -4.43
N ASP A 195 26.76 21.84 -4.53
CA ASP A 195 26.52 20.88 -3.45
C ASP A 195 27.57 19.76 -3.39
N ILE A 196 27.92 19.18 -4.54
CA ILE A 196 28.84 18.02 -4.60
C ILE A 196 30.29 18.47 -4.65
N GLU A 197 30.60 19.40 -5.56
CA GLU A 197 31.97 19.84 -5.82
C GLU A 197 32.36 21.08 -5.00
N GLN A 198 31.41 21.66 -4.25
CA GLN A 198 31.64 22.85 -3.40
C GLN A 198 32.25 24.03 -4.17
N ARG A 199 31.90 24.16 -5.46
CA ARG A 199 32.45 25.22 -6.32
C ARG A 199 31.96 26.60 -5.87
N PRO A 200 32.85 27.60 -5.78
CA PRO A 200 32.43 28.98 -5.53
C PRO A 200 31.53 29.51 -6.65
N GLN A 201 30.54 30.33 -6.30
CA GLN A 201 29.56 30.91 -7.23
C GLN A 201 30.20 31.66 -8.43
N VAL A 202 31.37 32.26 -8.25
CA VAL A 202 32.12 32.92 -9.34
C VAL A 202 32.59 31.89 -10.39
N ASN A 203 33.06 30.73 -9.95
CA ASN A 203 33.52 29.67 -10.85
C ASN A 203 32.35 29.01 -11.57
N ILE A 204 31.22 28.83 -10.88
CA ILE A 204 29.97 28.34 -11.51
C ILE A 204 29.54 29.29 -12.63
N ARG A 205 29.55 30.62 -12.39
CA ARG A 205 29.24 31.61 -13.44
C ARG A 205 30.18 31.54 -14.65
N THR A 206 31.47 31.27 -14.43
CA THR A 206 32.42 31.08 -15.53
C THR A 206 32.11 29.81 -16.31
N ALA A 207 31.91 28.68 -15.62
CA ALA A 207 31.53 27.39 -16.22
C ALA A 207 30.24 27.48 -17.05
N LEU A 208 29.24 28.23 -16.58
CA LEU A 208 28.00 28.49 -17.31
C LEU A 208 28.21 29.29 -18.61
N ARG A 209 29.22 30.16 -18.68
CA ARG A 209 29.59 30.90 -19.91
C ARG A 209 30.39 30.03 -20.89
N GLU A 210 31.05 28.99 -20.37
CA GLU A 210 31.82 28.01 -21.13
C GLU A 210 30.97 26.78 -21.53
N PHE A 211 29.67 26.79 -21.21
CA PHE A 211 28.72 25.72 -21.53
C PHE A 211 29.08 24.35 -20.92
N GLU A 212 29.79 24.31 -19.78
CA GLU A 212 30.19 23.07 -19.10
C GLU A 212 29.00 22.14 -18.78
N TYR A 213 27.85 22.72 -18.43
CA TYR A 213 26.60 21.98 -18.19
C TYR A 213 26.14 21.16 -19.41
N GLN A 214 26.26 21.70 -20.64
CA GLN A 214 25.96 20.97 -21.87
C GLN A 214 26.98 19.86 -22.12
N ALA A 215 28.25 20.09 -21.79
CA ALA A 215 29.29 19.06 -21.93
C ALA A 215 29.00 17.84 -21.05
N HIS A 216 28.56 18.07 -19.81
CA HIS A 216 28.18 16.97 -18.92
C HIS A 216 26.97 16.19 -19.44
N TYR A 217 25.94 16.90 -19.92
CA TYR A 217 24.76 16.30 -20.53
C TYR A 217 25.08 15.48 -21.79
N LEU A 218 25.89 16.02 -22.71
CA LEU A 218 26.33 15.34 -23.92
C LEU A 218 27.18 14.10 -23.64
N ASN A 219 27.95 14.09 -22.55
CA ASN A 219 28.65 12.89 -22.10
C ASN A 219 27.67 11.78 -21.67
N ILE A 220 26.56 12.12 -20.99
CA ILE A 220 25.50 11.16 -20.65
C ILE A 220 24.84 10.63 -21.93
N LEU A 221 24.44 11.49 -22.87
CA LEU A 221 23.88 11.03 -24.14
C LEU A 221 24.84 10.11 -24.91
N HIS A 222 26.13 10.46 -24.95
CA HIS A 222 27.14 9.62 -25.58
C HIS A 222 27.25 8.24 -24.93
N LEU A 223 27.26 8.17 -23.59
CA LEU A 223 27.25 6.93 -22.82
C LEU A 223 26.04 6.07 -23.21
N LEU A 224 24.84 6.65 -23.17
CA LEU A 224 23.59 5.96 -23.51
C LEU A 224 23.58 5.44 -24.94
N GLY A 225 24.09 6.21 -25.91
CA GLY A 225 24.08 5.83 -27.32
C GLY A 225 25.16 4.82 -27.75
N HIS A 226 26.26 4.69 -27.00
CA HIS A 226 27.40 3.85 -27.40
C HIS A 226 27.68 2.67 -26.47
N GLN A 227 27.28 2.75 -25.20
CA GLN A 227 27.52 1.69 -24.22
C GLN A 227 26.23 0.94 -23.83
N LEU A 228 25.06 1.36 -24.33
CA LEU A 228 23.80 0.63 -24.19
C LEU A 228 23.22 0.25 -25.55
N SER A 229 22.52 -0.88 -25.59
CA SER A 229 21.67 -1.27 -26.71
C SER A 229 20.24 -0.80 -26.43
N LEU A 230 19.94 0.44 -26.85
CA LEU A 230 18.62 1.03 -26.68
C LEU A 230 17.67 0.57 -27.80
N PRO A 231 16.39 0.29 -27.49
CA PRO A 231 15.42 -0.16 -28.48
C PRO A 231 14.87 0.99 -29.32
N GLU A 232 14.44 0.67 -30.53
CA GLU A 232 13.48 1.48 -31.27
C GLU A 232 12.09 1.29 -30.64
N LEU A 233 11.42 2.39 -30.32
CA LEU A 233 10.11 2.38 -29.69
C LEU A 233 9.01 2.65 -30.72
N LYS A 234 7.88 1.97 -30.57
CA LYS A 234 6.64 2.26 -31.29
C LYS A 234 5.49 2.45 -30.31
N ILE A 235 4.50 3.24 -30.67
CA ILE A 235 3.29 3.40 -29.87
C ILE A 235 2.24 2.40 -30.37
N SER A 236 1.72 1.58 -29.47
CA SER A 236 0.63 0.63 -29.71
C SER A 236 -0.67 1.16 -29.12
N ALA A 237 -1.77 0.99 -29.86
CA ALA A 237 -3.14 1.26 -29.42
C ALA A 237 -4.03 0.05 -29.70
N ALA A 238 -5.20 -0.01 -29.05
CA ALA A 238 -6.15 -1.09 -29.29
C ALA A 238 -6.74 -0.95 -30.70
N THR A 239 -6.77 -2.04 -31.45
CA THR A 239 -7.33 -2.07 -32.81
C THR A 239 -8.29 -3.26 -32.94
N PRO A 240 -9.21 -3.27 -33.93
CA PRO A 240 -10.07 -4.43 -34.15
C PRO A 240 -9.30 -5.75 -34.38
N SER A 241 -8.09 -5.68 -34.96
CA SER A 241 -7.21 -6.84 -35.19
C SER A 241 -6.33 -7.21 -33.99
N SER A 242 -6.14 -6.30 -33.05
CA SER A 242 -5.36 -6.49 -31.82
C SER A 242 -6.09 -5.77 -30.68
N PRO A 243 -7.19 -6.35 -30.17
CA PRO A 243 -8.00 -5.71 -29.13
C PRO A 243 -7.21 -5.60 -27.82
N ALA A 244 -7.69 -4.74 -26.92
CA ALA A 244 -7.14 -4.67 -25.57
C ALA A 244 -7.43 -5.97 -24.80
N ILE A 245 -6.46 -6.41 -24.01
CA ILE A 245 -6.59 -7.58 -23.14
C ILE A 245 -7.19 -7.12 -21.82
N PRO A 246 -8.35 -7.66 -21.39
CA PRO A 246 -8.91 -7.38 -20.09
C PRO A 246 -8.00 -7.87 -18.97
N VAL A 247 -7.85 -7.05 -17.94
CA VAL A 247 -7.10 -7.40 -16.73
C VAL A 247 -7.98 -7.16 -15.51
N ASP A 248 -8.02 -8.13 -14.61
CA ASP A 248 -8.68 -7.99 -13.31
C ASP A 248 -7.62 -7.77 -12.23
N LEU A 249 -7.83 -6.78 -11.36
CA LEU A 249 -6.97 -6.48 -10.21
C LEU A 249 -7.63 -7.03 -8.94
N ILE A 250 -6.95 -7.94 -8.25
CA ILE A 250 -7.37 -8.45 -6.94
C ILE A 250 -6.49 -7.79 -5.89
N LEU A 251 -7.10 -7.18 -4.87
CA LEU A 251 -6.40 -6.52 -3.77
C LEU A 251 -6.88 -7.05 -2.42
N ASP A 252 -5.93 -7.42 -1.58
CA ASP A 252 -6.14 -7.65 -0.17
C ASP A 252 -5.48 -6.52 0.62
N VAL A 253 -6.24 -5.45 0.87
CA VAL A 253 -5.77 -4.28 1.61
C VAL A 253 -5.91 -4.55 3.10
N GLY A 254 -4.85 -5.06 3.74
CA GLY A 254 -4.84 -5.37 5.17
C GLY A 254 -4.63 -4.16 6.08
N ASN A 255 -4.83 -4.34 7.39
CA ASN A 255 -4.48 -3.32 8.38
C ASN A 255 -2.97 -3.07 8.44
N SER A 256 -2.13 -4.11 8.36
CA SER A 256 -0.67 -3.96 8.48
C SER A 256 0.05 -4.22 7.16
N HIS A 257 -0.42 -5.19 6.37
CA HIS A 257 0.17 -5.55 5.08
C HIS A 257 -0.91 -5.67 4.00
N THR A 258 -0.54 -5.30 2.79
CA THR A 258 -1.36 -5.38 1.58
C THR A 258 -0.64 -6.24 0.52
N CYS A 259 -1.40 -6.94 -0.31
CA CYS A 259 -0.91 -7.53 -1.56
C CYS A 259 -1.93 -7.37 -2.68
N GLY A 260 -1.46 -7.58 -3.91
CA GLY A 260 -2.33 -7.62 -5.08
C GLY A 260 -1.89 -8.65 -6.10
N ILE A 261 -2.85 -9.10 -6.92
CA ILE A 261 -2.66 -10.01 -8.04
C ILE A 261 -3.35 -9.40 -9.26
N MET A 262 -2.72 -9.47 -10.42
CA MET A 262 -3.35 -9.19 -11.71
C MET A 262 -3.64 -10.49 -12.44
N ALA A 263 -4.78 -10.57 -13.13
CA ALA A 263 -5.16 -11.70 -13.97
C ALA A 263 -5.54 -11.19 -15.37
N GLU A 264 -4.78 -11.56 -16.41
CA GLU A 264 -5.11 -11.23 -17.80
C GLU A 264 -6.07 -12.27 -18.39
N ASP A 265 -7.06 -11.83 -19.17
CA ASP A 265 -8.02 -12.68 -19.86
C ASP A 265 -7.67 -12.85 -21.35
N HIS A 266 -7.13 -14.01 -21.71
CA HIS A 266 -6.71 -14.34 -23.08
C HIS A 266 -7.73 -15.26 -23.73
N VAL A 267 -8.33 -14.83 -24.84
CA VAL A 267 -9.35 -15.60 -25.57
C VAL A 267 -8.80 -16.94 -26.08
N ASP A 268 -7.52 -16.99 -26.43
CA ASP A 268 -6.85 -18.17 -27.01
C ASP A 268 -6.40 -19.19 -25.94
N ASP A 269 -6.41 -18.84 -24.65
CA ASP A 269 -5.99 -19.73 -23.56
C ASP A 269 -6.86 -19.57 -22.31
N HIS A 270 -7.74 -20.56 -22.11
CA HIS A 270 -8.66 -20.59 -20.97
C HIS A 270 -7.99 -21.00 -19.64
N HIS A 271 -6.70 -21.32 -19.62
CA HIS A 271 -5.98 -21.62 -18.38
C HIS A 271 -5.58 -20.34 -17.63
N GLY A 272 -6.53 -19.77 -16.88
CA GLY A 272 -6.36 -18.45 -16.23
C GLY A 272 -5.16 -18.33 -15.31
N LEU A 273 -4.79 -19.40 -14.58
CA LEU A 273 -3.64 -19.40 -13.66
C LEU A 273 -2.28 -19.15 -14.35
N ARG A 274 -2.16 -19.37 -15.66
CA ARG A 274 -0.90 -19.09 -16.39
C ARG A 274 -0.70 -17.61 -16.65
N HIS A 275 -1.76 -16.83 -16.57
CA HIS A 275 -1.81 -15.43 -16.95
C HIS A 275 -2.02 -14.53 -15.73
N THR A 276 -1.55 -14.97 -14.57
CA THR A 276 -1.61 -14.24 -13.30
C THR A 276 -0.21 -13.84 -12.83
N TYR A 277 -0.12 -12.70 -12.15
CA TYR A 277 1.14 -12.19 -11.62
C TYR A 277 0.93 -11.24 -10.44
N GLU A 278 1.95 -11.08 -9.62
CA GLU A 278 1.94 -10.24 -8.42
C GLU A 278 1.90 -8.74 -8.79
N LEU A 279 1.17 -7.95 -8.00
CA LEU A 279 1.27 -6.49 -8.06
C LEU A 279 2.65 -6.05 -7.55
N HIS A 280 3.34 -5.24 -8.35
CA HIS A 280 4.63 -4.66 -7.99
C HIS A 280 4.48 -3.16 -7.72
N LEU A 281 5.23 -2.67 -6.73
CA LEU A 281 5.35 -1.25 -6.44
C LEU A 281 6.74 -0.76 -6.85
N ARG A 282 6.80 0.22 -7.75
CA ARG A 282 8.04 0.96 -8.04
C ARG A 282 8.18 2.09 -7.04
N ASN A 283 9.36 2.19 -6.40
CA ASN A 283 9.70 3.28 -5.51
C ASN A 283 9.93 4.55 -6.35
N LEU A 284 9.03 5.54 -6.30
CA LEU A 284 9.17 6.72 -7.16
C LEU A 284 10.26 7.68 -6.67
N SER A 285 10.62 7.61 -5.39
CA SER A 285 11.77 8.31 -4.82
C SER A 285 13.13 7.68 -5.19
N ALA A 286 13.14 6.39 -5.56
CA ALA A 286 14.32 5.63 -6.00
C ALA A 286 13.91 4.64 -7.10
N PRO A 287 13.69 5.12 -8.34
CA PRO A 287 12.96 4.39 -9.39
C PRO A 287 13.69 3.16 -9.93
N GLU A 288 14.97 2.98 -9.60
CA GLU A 288 15.71 1.75 -9.82
C GLU A 288 15.29 0.60 -8.89
N GLN A 289 14.44 0.88 -7.90
CA GLN A 289 13.95 -0.10 -6.92
C GLN A 289 12.49 -0.47 -7.17
N VAL A 290 12.23 -1.78 -7.25
CA VAL A 290 10.90 -2.37 -7.37
C VAL A 290 10.73 -3.44 -6.30
N TYR A 291 9.51 -3.54 -5.80
CA TYR A 291 9.12 -4.49 -4.75
C TYR A 291 7.92 -5.31 -5.21
N ASN A 292 8.02 -6.63 -5.12
CA ASN A 292 6.97 -7.59 -5.49
C ASN A 292 6.41 -8.37 -4.27
N GLU A 293 6.92 -8.07 -3.08
CA GLU A 293 6.48 -8.73 -1.85
C GLU A 293 5.20 -8.11 -1.30
N LEU A 294 4.56 -8.80 -0.36
CA LEU A 294 3.62 -8.20 0.59
C LEU A 294 4.23 -6.91 1.16
N PHE A 295 3.49 -5.81 1.07
CA PHE A 295 3.99 -4.49 1.44
C PHE A 295 3.16 -3.89 2.58
N GLU A 296 3.78 -3.03 3.39
CA GLU A 296 3.09 -2.36 4.50
C GLU A 296 1.94 -1.48 3.99
N SER A 297 0.82 -1.48 4.71
CA SER A 297 -0.35 -0.63 4.40
C SER A 297 -0.17 0.84 4.78
N ARG A 298 1.06 1.23 5.15
CA ARG A 298 1.42 2.59 5.53
C ARG A 298 1.29 3.53 4.34
N VAL A 299 0.88 4.75 4.64
CA VAL A 299 0.80 5.86 3.70
C VAL A 299 1.65 7.01 4.22
N GLU A 300 2.47 7.60 3.35
CA GLU A 300 3.11 8.90 3.58
C GLU A 300 2.78 9.83 2.40
N PHE A 301 2.51 11.11 2.69
CA PHE A 301 2.36 12.14 1.67
C PHE A 301 3.73 12.47 1.10
N ALA A 302 3.88 12.27 -0.21
CA ALA A 302 5.09 12.61 -0.96
C ALA A 302 4.75 12.72 -2.45
N GLN A 303 5.21 13.79 -3.09
CA GLN A 303 5.00 13.99 -4.53
C GLN A 303 5.99 13.14 -5.33
N ALA A 304 5.52 12.50 -6.40
CA ALA A 304 6.40 11.90 -7.38
C ALA A 304 7.08 13.02 -8.18
N SER A 305 8.37 12.90 -8.43
CA SER A 305 9.12 13.89 -9.20
C SER A 305 9.90 13.20 -10.32
N PHE A 306 9.72 13.71 -11.54
CA PHE A 306 10.44 13.29 -12.75
C PHE A 306 11.36 14.41 -13.25
N GLY A 307 11.87 15.21 -12.32
CA GLY A 307 12.72 16.37 -12.59
C GLY A 307 12.06 17.70 -12.24
N LYS A 308 12.49 18.76 -12.94
CA LYS A 308 12.12 20.14 -12.63
C LYS A 308 10.85 20.57 -13.38
N GLN A 309 9.70 20.47 -12.72
CA GLN A 309 8.38 20.71 -13.33
C GLN A 309 8.18 22.13 -13.85
N ASN A 310 8.83 23.12 -13.23
CA ASN A 310 8.81 24.52 -13.70
C ASN A 310 9.30 24.66 -15.16
N PHE A 311 10.30 23.88 -15.57
CA PHE A 311 10.77 23.89 -16.96
C PHE A 311 9.84 23.10 -17.90
N SER A 312 9.17 22.05 -17.42
CA SER A 312 8.08 21.43 -18.19
C SER A 312 6.96 22.44 -18.47
N MET A 313 6.57 23.25 -17.47
CA MET A 313 5.61 24.34 -17.66
C MET A 313 6.13 25.41 -18.63
N GLU A 314 7.40 25.81 -18.54
CA GLU A 314 8.02 26.77 -19.50
C GLU A 314 7.98 26.25 -20.94
N SER A 315 8.10 24.93 -21.15
CA SER A 315 7.96 24.33 -22.49
C SER A 315 6.58 24.51 -23.11
N GLY A 316 5.56 24.90 -22.32
CA GLY A 316 4.15 24.94 -22.73
C GLY A 316 3.35 23.71 -22.32
N ARG A 317 4.00 22.69 -21.75
CA ARG A 317 3.37 21.44 -21.29
C ARG A 317 3.39 21.32 -19.76
N GLU A 318 2.44 22.01 -19.11
CA GLU A 318 2.32 22.02 -17.64
C GLU A 318 1.94 20.66 -17.03
N ASP A 319 1.34 19.78 -17.82
CA ASP A 319 0.86 18.45 -17.44
C ASP A 319 1.80 17.30 -17.84
N ALA A 320 3.06 17.61 -18.17
CA ALA A 320 4.07 16.60 -18.46
C ALA A 320 4.43 15.79 -17.19
N PHE A 321 4.51 14.46 -17.32
CA PHE A 321 4.95 13.54 -16.25
C PHE A 321 4.16 13.65 -14.94
N ILE A 322 2.84 13.84 -15.05
CA ILE A 322 1.95 13.88 -13.89
C ILE A 322 1.66 12.46 -13.38
N TRP A 323 1.93 12.23 -12.09
CA TRP A 323 1.51 11.02 -11.40
C TRP A 323 0.17 11.28 -10.69
N PRO A 324 -0.87 10.43 -10.84
CA PRO A 324 -2.22 10.70 -10.35
C PRO A 324 -2.38 10.40 -8.84
N SER A 325 -1.34 10.66 -8.04
CA SER A 325 -1.32 10.41 -6.59
C SER A 325 -0.30 11.30 -5.88
N ILE A 326 -0.69 11.78 -4.70
CA ILE A 326 0.13 12.63 -3.81
C ILE A 326 0.68 11.86 -2.60
N THR A 327 0.49 10.54 -2.57
CA THR A 327 0.92 9.65 -1.48
C THR A 327 1.78 8.51 -2.01
N ARG A 328 2.64 7.97 -1.16
CA ARG A 328 3.39 6.73 -1.39
C ARG A 328 2.92 5.66 -0.41
N VAL A 329 3.10 4.40 -0.80
CA VAL A 329 2.66 3.23 -0.04
C VAL A 329 3.76 2.17 0.03
N GLY A 330 3.64 1.20 0.94
CA GLY A 330 4.60 0.11 1.07
C GLY A 330 5.98 0.59 1.52
N ARG A 331 7.04 -0.05 1.02
CA ARG A 331 8.42 0.19 1.49
C ARG A 331 8.90 1.63 1.28
N GLU A 332 8.45 2.30 0.22
CA GLU A 332 8.77 3.72 0.02
C GLU A 332 8.19 4.59 1.16
N ALA A 333 6.92 4.38 1.51
CA ALA A 333 6.29 5.07 2.63
C ALA A 333 6.98 4.73 3.97
N SER A 334 7.35 3.47 4.20
CA SER A 334 8.05 3.07 5.42
C SER A 334 9.44 3.72 5.53
N GLN A 335 10.17 3.86 4.42
CA GLN A 335 11.45 4.57 4.38
C GLN A 335 11.28 6.07 4.65
N LEU A 336 10.29 6.72 4.03
CA LEU A 336 9.98 8.13 4.28
C LEU A 336 9.60 8.36 5.75
N ALA A 337 8.78 7.47 6.34
CA ALA A 337 8.29 7.61 7.70
C ALA A 337 9.38 7.56 8.78
N VAL A 338 10.44 6.75 8.58
CA VAL A 338 11.56 6.61 9.52
C VAL A 338 12.64 7.69 9.33
N GLN A 339 12.65 8.37 8.19
CA GLN A 339 13.56 9.49 7.91
C GLN A 339 13.08 10.82 8.51
N ARG A 340 11.85 10.87 9.03
CA ARG A 340 11.27 12.05 9.69
C ARG A 340 12.15 12.50 10.87
N LEU A 341 12.45 13.79 10.90
CA LEU A 341 13.25 14.46 11.91
C LEU A 341 12.50 14.65 13.22
N GLY A 342 11.18 14.48 13.25
CA GLY A 342 10.34 14.69 14.43
C GLY A 342 9.96 16.15 14.70
N THR A 343 10.25 17.05 13.76
CA THR A 343 9.67 18.42 13.73
C THR A 343 8.46 18.50 12.83
N GLU A 344 8.24 17.46 12.02
CA GLU A 344 7.19 17.46 11.02
C GLU A 344 5.81 17.41 11.66
N GLY A 345 4.87 18.07 10.99
CA GLY A 345 3.44 17.80 11.17
C GLY A 345 3.06 16.37 10.73
N ALA A 346 1.76 16.09 10.69
CA ALA A 346 1.29 14.77 10.27
C ALA A 346 1.60 14.55 8.78
N THR A 347 2.46 13.58 8.51
CA THR A 347 3.02 13.28 7.18
C THR A 347 2.46 11.98 6.60
N GLY A 348 1.77 11.19 7.42
CA GLY A 348 1.26 9.89 7.04
C GLY A 348 0.58 9.15 8.20
N ILE A 349 0.04 7.97 7.90
CA ILE A 349 -0.59 7.06 8.88
C ILE A 349 -0.19 5.62 8.60
N SER A 350 -0.14 4.82 9.66
CA SER A 350 0.23 3.40 9.58
C SER A 350 -0.76 2.55 8.77
N SER A 351 -2.04 2.91 8.80
CA SER A 351 -3.09 2.18 8.08
C SER A 351 -4.36 3.01 7.94
N PRO A 352 -4.73 3.45 6.72
CA PRO A 352 -6.01 4.12 6.49
C PRO A 352 -7.22 3.21 6.77
N ARG A 353 -7.08 1.89 6.59
CA ARG A 353 -8.16 0.91 6.86
C ARG A 353 -8.66 0.97 8.30
N ARG A 354 -7.78 1.21 9.28
CA ARG A 354 -8.14 1.35 10.70
C ARG A 354 -9.02 2.56 11.01
N TYR A 355 -9.01 3.55 10.12
CA TYR A 355 -9.70 4.83 10.27
C TYR A 355 -10.79 5.06 9.21
N LEU A 356 -11.26 4.02 8.53
CA LEU A 356 -12.38 4.14 7.58
C LEU A 356 -13.59 4.83 8.21
N TRP A 357 -13.85 4.56 9.49
CA TRP A 357 -14.93 5.15 10.27
C TRP A 357 -14.78 6.66 10.52
N ASP A 358 -13.57 7.22 10.41
CA ASP A 358 -13.29 8.62 10.74
C ASP A 358 -13.35 9.54 9.52
N GLU A 359 -14.57 9.96 9.22
CA GLU A 359 -14.89 10.91 8.13
C GLU A 359 -14.78 12.39 8.55
N ASP A 360 -14.40 12.67 9.80
CA ASP A 360 -14.23 14.05 10.29
C ASP A 360 -12.96 14.69 9.72
N SER A 361 -12.98 16.02 9.58
CA SER A 361 -11.81 16.83 9.21
C SER A 361 -10.65 16.61 10.18
N TYR A 362 -9.46 16.36 9.65
CA TYR A 362 -8.27 16.14 10.47
C TYR A 362 -7.58 17.48 10.79
N THR A 363 -7.96 18.09 11.91
CA THR A 363 -7.55 19.45 12.32
C THR A 363 -6.04 19.73 12.29
N PRO A 364 -5.13 18.80 12.64
CA PRO A 364 -3.69 19.06 12.54
C PRO A 364 -3.21 19.33 11.11
N GLY A 365 -3.94 18.87 10.10
CA GLY A 365 -3.57 18.97 8.69
C GLY A 365 -2.45 18.01 8.28
N TRP A 366 -2.34 17.77 6.98
CA TRP A 366 -1.33 16.90 6.37
C TRP A 366 -0.21 17.71 5.73
N ARG A 367 1.02 17.19 5.82
CA ARG A 367 2.22 17.78 5.23
C ARG A 367 2.95 16.75 4.37
N PHE A 368 3.70 17.22 3.39
CA PHE A 368 4.60 16.33 2.65
C PHE A 368 5.79 15.92 3.53
N SER A 369 6.07 14.62 3.56
CA SER A 369 7.24 14.04 4.25
C SER A 369 8.57 14.41 3.58
N HIS A 370 8.51 14.72 2.29
CA HIS A 370 9.64 15.13 1.49
C HIS A 370 9.18 16.13 0.41
N THR A 371 9.97 17.18 0.21
CA THR A 371 9.79 18.15 -0.87
C THR A 371 10.96 18.08 -1.83
N PRO A 372 10.73 17.78 -3.12
CA PRO A 372 11.78 17.83 -4.13
C PRO A 372 12.51 19.18 -4.13
N GLY A 373 13.83 19.17 -3.95
CA GLY A 373 14.68 20.37 -3.98
C GLY A 373 14.83 21.13 -2.65
N ASN A 374 14.04 20.83 -1.61
CA ASN A 374 14.25 21.40 -0.27
C ASN A 374 13.79 20.46 0.85
N ALA A 375 14.72 19.76 1.48
CA ALA A 375 14.44 18.86 2.60
C ALA A 375 14.06 19.57 3.92
N MET A 376 14.22 20.90 4.02
CA MET A 376 13.94 21.68 5.24
C MET A 376 12.53 22.30 5.23
N ASP A 377 11.88 22.37 4.06
CA ASP A 377 10.50 22.85 3.95
C ASP A 377 9.53 21.67 3.97
N GLU A 378 8.55 21.76 4.86
CA GLU A 378 7.45 20.81 4.97
C GLU A 378 6.17 21.48 4.43
N PRO A 379 5.91 21.57 3.13
CA PRO A 379 4.70 22.17 2.62
C PRO A 379 3.46 21.37 3.05
N VAL A 380 2.32 22.06 3.09
CA VAL A 380 1.00 21.43 3.23
C VAL A 380 0.84 20.42 2.09
N ALA A 381 0.16 19.30 2.36
CA ALA A 381 -0.01 18.19 1.42
C ALA A 381 -0.95 18.50 0.23
N THR A 382 -0.74 19.63 -0.44
CA THR A 382 -1.45 20.07 -1.64
C THR A 382 -0.52 19.95 -2.85
N ALA A 383 -0.84 19.05 -3.78
CA ALA A 383 -0.18 18.97 -5.08
C ALA A 383 -1.18 18.75 -6.21
N LEU A 384 -0.82 19.22 -7.41
CA LEU A 384 -1.50 18.81 -8.63
C LEU A 384 -1.24 17.32 -8.89
N PRO A 385 -2.20 16.61 -9.52
CA PRO A 385 -3.49 17.13 -10.02
C PRO A 385 -4.58 17.13 -8.94
N LEU A 386 -4.41 16.40 -7.84
CA LEU A 386 -5.48 16.13 -6.87
C LEU A 386 -5.97 17.36 -6.10
N THR A 387 -5.13 18.39 -5.93
CA THR A 387 -5.54 19.67 -5.30
C THR A 387 -6.73 20.32 -5.98
N ASN A 388 -6.85 20.15 -7.31
CA ASN A 388 -7.96 20.68 -8.09
C ASN A 388 -9.15 19.73 -8.20
N LEU A 389 -9.07 18.54 -7.58
CA LEU A 389 -10.10 17.50 -7.66
C LEU A 389 -10.70 17.17 -6.29
N LEU A 390 -10.13 17.70 -5.22
CA LEU A 390 -10.52 17.48 -3.83
C LEU A 390 -10.84 18.79 -3.12
N ASN A 391 -11.68 18.73 -2.09
CA ASN A 391 -11.83 19.81 -1.10
C ASN A 391 -10.90 19.60 0.11
N ASP A 392 -10.95 20.51 1.09
CA ASP A 392 -10.11 20.49 2.30
C ASP A 392 -10.25 19.21 3.13
N GLU A 393 -11.41 18.55 3.16
CA GLU A 393 -11.62 17.26 3.85
C GLU A 393 -11.26 16.03 3.00
N GLY A 394 -10.81 16.24 1.76
CA GLY A 394 -10.39 15.18 0.84
C GLY A 394 -11.57 14.47 0.18
N GLN A 395 -12.71 15.16 0.06
CA GLN A 395 -13.87 14.70 -0.70
C GLN A 395 -13.73 15.15 -2.16
N PRO A 396 -14.07 14.30 -3.15
CA PRO A 396 -14.03 14.72 -4.55
C PRO A 396 -14.97 15.89 -4.87
N LEU A 397 -14.48 16.88 -5.61
CA LEU A 397 -15.26 18.07 -5.94
C LEU A 397 -16.48 17.76 -6.79
N TYR A 398 -16.43 16.74 -7.65
CA TYR A 398 -17.57 16.40 -8.51
C TYR A 398 -18.82 15.98 -7.71
N HIS A 399 -18.66 15.49 -6.46
CA HIS A 399 -19.76 15.21 -5.55
C HIS A 399 -20.38 16.46 -4.94
N GLN A 400 -19.67 17.59 -4.94
CA GLN A 400 -20.14 18.82 -4.33
C GLN A 400 -21.04 19.60 -5.28
N PRO A 401 -22.04 20.33 -4.75
CA PRO A 401 -22.77 21.36 -5.50
C PRO A 401 -21.79 22.31 -6.19
N LEU A 402 -22.14 22.76 -7.40
CA LEU A 402 -21.23 23.54 -8.26
C LEU A 402 -20.67 24.80 -7.56
N ASP A 403 -21.47 25.45 -6.73
CA ASP A 403 -21.11 26.64 -5.95
C ASP A 403 -20.20 26.35 -4.74
N GLU A 404 -20.10 25.08 -4.33
CA GLU A 404 -19.26 24.59 -3.23
C GLU A 404 -18.00 23.86 -3.71
N ARG A 405 -17.76 23.76 -5.03
CA ARG A 405 -16.58 23.12 -5.64
C ARG A 405 -15.32 23.96 -5.50
N LEU A 406 -14.85 24.09 -4.28
CA LEU A 406 -13.63 24.81 -3.96
C LEU A 406 -12.44 23.84 -3.85
N PRO A 407 -11.34 24.07 -4.58
CA PRO A 407 -10.14 23.23 -4.48
C PRO A 407 -9.51 23.33 -3.10
N VAL A 408 -8.57 22.41 -2.81
CA VAL A 408 -7.90 22.37 -1.51
C VAL A 408 -7.11 23.65 -1.25
N PHE A 409 -7.45 24.34 -0.17
CA PHE A 409 -6.66 25.42 0.41
C PHE A 409 -5.89 24.93 1.65
N SER A 410 -6.50 24.04 2.41
CA SER A 410 -5.92 23.44 3.60
C SER A 410 -6.07 21.92 3.55
N ALA A 411 -4.97 21.17 3.58
CA ALA A 411 -5.02 19.71 3.54
C ALA A 411 -5.47 19.10 4.89
N HIS A 412 -6.73 19.30 5.28
CA HIS A 412 -7.34 18.70 6.48
C HIS A 412 -8.08 17.40 6.16
N TYR A 413 -7.56 16.63 5.20
CA TYR A 413 -8.18 15.41 4.72
C TYR A 413 -8.59 14.51 5.88
N SER A 414 -9.83 14.01 5.88
CA SER A 414 -10.26 13.03 6.88
C SER A 414 -9.36 11.80 6.84
N ARG A 415 -9.14 11.11 7.97
CA ARG A 415 -8.34 9.87 7.95
C ARG A 415 -8.97 8.79 7.05
N SER A 416 -10.29 8.81 6.91
CA SER A 416 -11.03 7.97 5.96
C SER A 416 -10.72 8.31 4.50
N SER A 417 -10.60 9.58 4.10
CA SER A 417 -10.28 9.97 2.71
C SER A 417 -8.82 9.71 2.32
N VAL A 418 -7.90 9.60 3.29
CA VAL A 418 -6.55 9.06 3.05
C VAL A 418 -6.59 7.65 2.45
N MET A 419 -7.65 6.86 2.71
CA MET A 419 -7.86 5.59 2.02
C MET A 419 -8.04 5.76 0.52
N SER A 420 -8.83 6.74 0.06
CA SER A 420 -9.00 7.03 -1.38
C SER A 420 -7.65 7.40 -2.00
N LEU A 421 -6.81 8.17 -1.30
CA LEU A 421 -5.48 8.54 -1.76
C LEU A 421 -4.53 7.33 -1.84
N MET A 422 -4.55 6.44 -0.85
CA MET A 422 -3.80 5.18 -0.88
C MET A 422 -4.22 4.32 -2.09
N LEU A 423 -5.52 4.22 -2.35
CA LEU A 423 -6.06 3.45 -3.48
C LEU A 423 -5.73 4.11 -4.83
N CYS A 424 -5.63 5.44 -4.91
CA CYS A 424 -5.12 6.13 -6.11
C CYS A 424 -3.69 5.68 -6.42
N GLU A 425 -2.82 5.59 -5.41
CA GLU A 425 -1.44 5.13 -5.60
C GLU A 425 -1.37 3.68 -6.08
N LEU A 426 -2.13 2.77 -5.44
CA LEU A 426 -2.15 1.37 -5.84
C LEU A 426 -2.69 1.18 -7.26
N LEU A 427 -3.72 1.93 -7.63
CA LEU A 427 -4.30 1.92 -8.97
C LEU A 427 -3.31 2.47 -10.01
N ALA A 428 -2.61 3.56 -9.71
CA ALA A 428 -1.58 4.12 -10.58
C ALA A 428 -0.43 3.12 -10.83
N GLN A 429 0.06 2.46 -9.78
CA GLN A 429 1.08 1.42 -9.86
C GLN A 429 0.61 0.22 -10.68
N ALA A 430 -0.63 -0.26 -10.45
CA ALA A 430 -1.21 -1.39 -11.19
C ALA A 430 -1.37 -1.09 -12.68
N MET A 431 -1.87 0.10 -13.03
CA MET A 431 -2.03 0.53 -14.43
C MET A 431 -0.71 0.70 -15.15
N MET A 432 0.30 1.27 -14.47
CA MET A 432 1.67 1.32 -14.97
C MET A 432 2.19 -0.09 -15.24
N GLN A 433 2.09 -1.00 -14.25
CA GLN A 433 2.63 -2.35 -14.35
C GLN A 433 2.00 -3.16 -15.48
N MET A 434 0.67 -3.18 -15.60
CA MET A 434 -0.03 -4.01 -16.60
C MET A 434 0.34 -3.64 -18.05
N ASN A 435 0.68 -2.37 -18.29
CA ASN A 435 1.12 -1.91 -19.60
C ASN A 435 2.65 -1.80 -19.76
N SER A 436 3.41 -2.04 -18.68
CA SER A 436 4.86 -1.99 -18.71
C SER A 436 5.43 -2.97 -19.73
N PRO A 437 6.41 -2.57 -20.55
CA PRO A 437 6.99 -3.46 -21.55
C PRO A 437 7.58 -4.74 -20.94
N ALA A 438 8.21 -4.62 -19.77
CA ALA A 438 8.78 -5.74 -19.04
C ALA A 438 7.73 -6.77 -18.61
N GLN A 439 6.52 -6.33 -18.24
CA GLN A 439 5.43 -7.25 -17.88
C GLN A 439 4.79 -7.87 -19.13
N ARG A 440 4.43 -7.07 -20.13
CA ARG A 440 3.75 -7.56 -21.35
C ARG A 440 4.56 -8.59 -22.12
N GLN A 441 5.90 -8.50 -22.08
CA GLN A 441 6.79 -9.48 -22.72
C GLN A 441 6.75 -10.87 -22.08
N LYS A 442 6.30 -11.00 -20.83
CA LYS A 442 6.13 -12.28 -20.14
C LYS A 442 4.82 -12.97 -20.48
N MET A 443 3.91 -12.26 -21.16
CA MET A 443 2.55 -12.69 -21.45
C MET A 443 2.33 -12.90 -22.95
N LEU A 444 1.22 -13.56 -23.31
CA LEU A 444 0.79 -13.66 -24.71
C LEU A 444 0.44 -12.28 -25.26
N HIS A 445 0.50 -12.15 -26.59
CA HIS A 445 0.12 -10.92 -27.30
C HIS A 445 0.80 -9.66 -26.72
N SER A 446 2.13 -9.69 -26.63
CA SER A 446 2.92 -8.66 -25.92
C SER A 446 2.77 -7.23 -26.47
N SER A 447 2.33 -7.08 -27.73
CA SER A 447 2.04 -5.78 -28.35
C SER A 447 0.67 -5.22 -28.02
N ALA A 448 -0.28 -6.05 -27.58
CA ALA A 448 -1.63 -5.62 -27.26
C ALA A 448 -1.66 -4.77 -25.96
N PRO A 449 -2.44 -3.69 -25.91
CA PRO A 449 -2.70 -2.96 -24.67
C PRO A 449 -3.38 -3.85 -23.62
N ARG A 450 -3.09 -3.59 -22.35
CA ARG A 450 -3.84 -4.13 -21.21
C ARG A 450 -4.82 -3.08 -20.72
N GLN A 451 -6.02 -3.52 -20.35
CA GLN A 451 -7.09 -2.65 -19.90
C GLN A 451 -7.74 -3.23 -18.65
N LEU A 452 -7.79 -2.42 -17.58
CA LEU A 452 -8.40 -2.81 -16.33
C LEU A 452 -9.92 -2.98 -16.51
N ARG A 453 -10.46 -4.13 -16.06
CA ARG A 453 -11.87 -4.51 -16.18
C ARG A 453 -12.56 -4.56 -14.82
N ASN A 454 -12.02 -5.31 -13.88
CA ASN A 454 -12.56 -5.43 -12.54
C ASN A 454 -11.50 -5.11 -11.48
N ILE A 455 -11.95 -4.57 -10.35
CA ILE A 455 -11.19 -4.46 -9.10
C ILE A 455 -11.93 -5.26 -8.03
N ILE A 456 -11.28 -6.31 -7.52
CA ILE A 456 -11.81 -7.19 -6.49
C ILE A 456 -11.11 -6.86 -5.17
N LEU A 457 -11.87 -6.47 -4.15
CA LEU A 457 -11.35 -6.19 -2.80
C LEU A 457 -11.79 -7.27 -1.82
N THR A 458 -10.84 -7.94 -1.17
CA THR A 458 -11.16 -8.88 -0.07
C THR A 458 -11.50 -8.14 1.22
N LEU A 459 -12.43 -8.69 2.00
CA LEU A 459 -12.92 -8.09 3.25
C LEU A 459 -12.67 -8.97 4.48
N PRO A 460 -12.55 -8.40 5.69
CA PRO A 460 -12.57 -9.17 6.92
C PRO A 460 -13.93 -9.86 7.09
N SER A 461 -13.96 -11.02 7.73
CA SER A 461 -15.17 -11.81 7.86
C SER A 461 -16.25 -11.08 8.67
N ALA A 462 -15.94 -10.26 9.68
CA ALA A 462 -16.97 -9.51 10.42
C ALA A 462 -16.96 -7.99 10.24
N MET A 463 -16.50 -7.49 9.09
CA MET A 463 -16.53 -6.04 8.85
C MET A 463 -17.98 -5.51 8.83
N PRO A 464 -18.34 -4.56 9.71
CA PRO A 464 -19.69 -4.02 9.78
C PRO A 464 -20.12 -3.43 8.43
N LYS A 465 -21.41 -3.58 8.06
CA LYS A 465 -21.98 -3.01 6.83
C LYS A 465 -21.61 -1.52 6.61
N PRO A 466 -21.72 -0.63 7.63
CA PRO A 466 -21.33 0.78 7.45
C PRO A 466 -19.87 0.97 7.01
N GLU A 467 -18.94 0.19 7.57
CA GLU A 467 -17.53 0.29 7.19
C GLU A 467 -17.29 -0.26 5.79
N ARG A 468 -17.95 -1.36 5.42
CA ARG A 468 -17.86 -1.96 4.07
C ARG A 468 -18.27 -0.95 3.01
N GLU A 469 -19.35 -0.21 3.23
CA GLU A 469 -19.83 0.79 2.29
C GLU A 469 -18.90 2.01 2.20
N ILE A 470 -18.33 2.44 3.33
CA ILE A 470 -17.28 3.48 3.29
C ILE A 470 -16.12 3.00 2.42
N PHE A 471 -15.64 1.77 2.61
CA PHE A 471 -14.53 1.24 1.81
C PHE A 471 -14.88 1.15 0.31
N ARG A 472 -16.09 0.68 -0.03
CA ARG A 472 -16.61 0.68 -1.41
C ARG A 472 -16.58 2.08 -2.02
N ARG A 473 -17.12 3.07 -1.31
CA ARG A 473 -17.12 4.47 -1.75
C ARG A 473 -15.70 4.98 -1.95
N ARG A 474 -14.76 4.71 -1.04
CA ARG A 474 -13.35 5.13 -1.16
C ARG A 474 -12.68 4.56 -2.41
N MET A 475 -12.99 3.33 -2.80
CA MET A 475 -12.50 2.76 -4.06
C MET A 475 -13.09 3.47 -5.29
N HIS A 476 -14.39 3.73 -5.31
CA HIS A 476 -15.03 4.46 -6.42
C HIS A 476 -14.48 5.89 -6.55
N GLU A 477 -14.29 6.59 -5.43
CA GLU A 477 -13.65 7.90 -5.41
C GLU A 477 -12.22 7.83 -5.96
N ALA A 478 -11.43 6.82 -5.58
CA ALA A 478 -10.08 6.64 -6.11
C ALA A 478 -10.05 6.42 -7.63
N ILE A 479 -10.96 5.61 -8.17
CA ILE A 479 -11.12 5.43 -9.62
C ILE A 479 -11.44 6.77 -10.29
N ALA A 480 -12.44 7.50 -9.77
CA ALA A 480 -12.84 8.80 -10.30
C ALA A 480 -11.68 9.82 -10.31
N LEU A 481 -10.95 9.90 -9.19
CA LEU A 481 -9.81 10.80 -9.02
C LEU A 481 -8.70 10.49 -10.02
N VAL A 482 -8.34 9.21 -10.18
CA VAL A 482 -7.33 8.78 -11.15
C VAL A 482 -7.77 9.08 -12.59
N TRP A 483 -9.02 8.76 -12.95
CA TRP A 483 -9.52 9.03 -14.31
C TRP A 483 -9.53 10.51 -14.65
N LYS A 484 -9.93 11.36 -13.70
CA LYS A 484 -9.92 12.83 -13.86
C LYS A 484 -8.50 13.39 -13.87
N ALA A 485 -7.63 12.90 -13.00
CA ALA A 485 -6.22 13.29 -12.93
C ALA A 485 -5.45 12.97 -14.22
N MET A 486 -5.76 11.84 -14.86
CA MET A 486 -5.18 11.44 -16.13
C MET A 486 -5.81 12.13 -17.35
N GLY A 487 -6.85 12.95 -17.16
CA GLY A 487 -7.60 13.58 -18.24
C GLY A 487 -8.47 12.60 -19.05
N TRP A 488 -8.71 11.39 -18.56
CA TRP A 488 -9.56 10.40 -19.22
C TRP A 488 -11.05 10.65 -19.00
N HIS A 489 -11.39 11.48 -18.02
CA HIS A 489 -12.75 11.90 -17.74
C HIS A 489 -12.76 13.41 -17.40
N PRO A 490 -13.74 14.20 -17.87
CA PRO A 490 -13.79 15.65 -17.58
C PRO A 490 -13.80 15.93 -16.08
N ALA A 491 -13.03 16.92 -15.61
CA ALA A 491 -12.84 17.17 -14.18
C ALA A 491 -14.17 17.49 -13.45
N ASP A 492 -15.05 18.27 -14.06
CA ASP A 492 -16.31 18.73 -13.46
C ASP A 492 -17.51 17.80 -13.66
N ASP A 493 -17.45 16.86 -14.60
CA ASP A 493 -18.58 15.96 -14.86
C ASP A 493 -18.80 14.99 -13.69
N ASP A 494 -20.04 14.51 -13.52
CA ASP A 494 -20.34 13.46 -12.55
C ASP A 494 -19.62 12.15 -12.93
N PHE A 495 -19.45 11.24 -11.97
CA PHE A 495 -18.81 9.92 -12.15
C PHE A 495 -19.62 8.79 -11.49
N THR A 496 -20.83 9.08 -10.99
CA THR A 496 -21.60 8.13 -10.18
C THR A 496 -22.34 7.08 -11.00
N SER A 497 -23.04 7.48 -12.07
CA SER A 497 -23.86 6.57 -12.88
C SER A 497 -23.08 5.95 -14.05
N ASP A 498 -23.56 4.82 -14.59
CA ASP A 498 -22.97 4.20 -15.77
C ASP A 498 -22.99 5.11 -17.00
N LYS A 499 -24.02 5.97 -17.10
CA LYS A 499 -24.11 6.99 -18.16
C LYS A 499 -23.00 8.03 -18.04
N ASP A 500 -22.64 8.39 -16.81
CA ASP A 500 -21.56 9.35 -16.57
C ASP A 500 -20.20 8.71 -16.83
N LYS A 501 -19.98 7.49 -16.33
CA LYS A 501 -18.77 6.70 -16.60
C LYS A 501 -18.53 6.49 -18.10
N ALA A 502 -19.59 6.32 -18.89
CA ALA A 502 -19.53 6.14 -20.35
C ALA A 502 -18.97 7.36 -21.12
N LYS A 503 -18.87 8.55 -20.49
CA LYS A 503 -18.19 9.72 -21.07
C LYS A 503 -16.66 9.61 -21.05
N SER A 504 -16.12 8.65 -20.31
CA SER A 504 -14.68 8.49 -20.15
C SER A 504 -14.03 7.97 -21.45
N LEU A 505 -12.87 8.51 -21.78
CA LEU A 505 -12.01 8.06 -22.88
C LEU A 505 -11.52 6.62 -22.67
N MET A 506 -11.18 6.29 -21.42
CA MET A 506 -10.77 4.96 -21.00
C MET A 506 -11.92 4.29 -20.24
N PRO A 507 -12.25 3.02 -20.54
CA PRO A 507 -13.35 2.35 -19.84
C PRO A 507 -13.09 2.23 -18.34
N VAL A 508 -14.13 2.48 -17.55
CA VAL A 508 -14.07 2.49 -16.08
C VAL A 508 -14.25 1.05 -15.56
N PRO A 509 -13.41 0.57 -14.63
CA PRO A 509 -13.54 -0.78 -14.09
C PRO A 509 -14.70 -0.91 -13.09
N ASP A 510 -15.25 -2.12 -12.98
CA ASP A 510 -16.23 -2.47 -11.96
C ASP A 510 -15.54 -2.83 -10.63
N VAL A 511 -16.25 -2.65 -9.51
CA VAL A 511 -15.73 -2.94 -8.16
C VAL A 511 -16.54 -4.06 -7.52
N GLN A 512 -15.85 -5.11 -7.05
CA GLN A 512 -16.42 -6.31 -6.43
C GLN A 512 -15.87 -6.48 -5.00
N MET A 513 -16.73 -6.83 -4.04
CA MET A 513 -16.38 -6.91 -2.61
C MET A 513 -17.12 -8.03 -1.85
N GLU A 514 -17.43 -9.13 -2.52
CA GLU A 514 -18.29 -10.20 -2.00
C GLU A 514 -17.52 -11.24 -1.16
N TRP A 515 -16.22 -11.37 -1.38
CA TRP A 515 -15.40 -12.43 -0.77
C TRP A 515 -14.65 -11.96 0.47
N ASP A 516 -14.73 -12.75 1.54
CA ASP A 516 -13.97 -12.52 2.76
C ASP A 516 -12.65 -13.29 2.84
N GLU A 517 -11.70 -12.71 3.59
CA GLU A 517 -10.31 -13.14 3.75
C GLU A 517 -10.22 -14.61 4.24
N ALA A 518 -11.01 -14.98 5.25
CA ALA A 518 -10.99 -16.33 5.82
C ALA A 518 -11.51 -17.38 4.83
N THR A 519 -12.64 -17.10 4.17
CA THR A 519 -13.22 -17.99 3.15
C THR A 519 -12.27 -18.20 1.96
N CYS A 520 -11.55 -17.16 1.55
CA CYS A 520 -10.53 -17.25 0.50
C CYS A 520 -9.40 -18.24 0.85
N GLY A 521 -8.99 -18.31 2.12
CA GLY A 521 -8.03 -19.33 2.59
C GLY A 521 -8.52 -20.77 2.39
N GLN A 522 -9.82 -21.02 2.56
CA GLN A 522 -10.42 -22.33 2.31
C GLN A 522 -10.39 -22.69 0.82
N MET A 523 -10.57 -21.71 -0.06
CA MET A 523 -10.54 -21.89 -1.51
C MET A 523 -9.15 -22.34 -2.00
N VAL A 524 -8.08 -21.77 -1.45
CA VAL A 524 -6.69 -22.18 -1.73
C VAL A 524 -6.50 -23.66 -1.39
N TYR A 525 -6.92 -24.06 -0.18
CA TYR A 525 -6.82 -25.44 0.28
C TYR A 525 -7.66 -26.39 -0.59
N LEU A 526 -8.92 -26.05 -0.86
CA LEU A 526 -9.80 -26.87 -1.70
C LEU A 526 -9.25 -27.07 -3.11
N TYR A 527 -8.79 -26.01 -3.76
CA TYR A 527 -8.19 -26.10 -5.09
C TYR A 527 -6.96 -27.01 -5.06
N ASN A 528 -6.06 -26.79 -4.09
CA ASN A 528 -4.84 -27.58 -3.96
C ASN A 528 -5.13 -29.06 -3.74
N GLU A 529 -5.99 -29.38 -2.77
CA GLU A 529 -6.28 -30.78 -2.47
C GLU A 529 -6.98 -31.47 -3.63
N THR A 530 -8.02 -30.85 -4.20
CA THR A 530 -8.78 -31.49 -5.28
C THR A 530 -7.96 -31.62 -6.56
N GLN A 531 -7.26 -30.58 -6.99
CA GLN A 531 -6.58 -30.55 -8.29
C GLN A 531 -5.17 -31.12 -8.22
N VAL A 532 -4.39 -30.77 -7.21
CA VAL A 532 -2.97 -31.15 -7.12
C VAL A 532 -2.83 -32.53 -6.46
N ASN A 533 -3.39 -32.71 -5.26
CA ASN A 533 -3.14 -33.94 -4.49
C ASN A 533 -4.03 -35.10 -4.93
N PHE A 534 -5.29 -34.83 -5.31
CA PHE A 534 -6.24 -35.87 -5.74
C PHE A 534 -6.40 -35.97 -7.27
N GLY A 535 -5.71 -35.13 -8.05
CA GLY A 535 -5.68 -35.21 -9.52
C GLY A 535 -7.05 -34.94 -10.17
N GLY A 536 -7.80 -33.98 -9.63
CA GLY A 536 -9.14 -33.61 -10.09
C GLY A 536 -10.29 -34.44 -9.49
N ARG A 537 -10.00 -35.40 -8.59
CA ARG A 537 -11.01 -36.31 -8.00
C ARG A 537 -11.59 -35.74 -6.70
N ALA A 538 -12.49 -34.77 -6.82
CA ALA A 538 -13.13 -34.11 -5.67
C ALA A 538 -13.86 -35.10 -4.73
N GLU A 539 -14.60 -36.08 -5.27
CA GLU A 539 -15.30 -37.09 -4.44
C GLU A 539 -14.36 -37.91 -3.56
N ALA A 540 -13.19 -38.29 -4.08
CA ALA A 540 -12.19 -39.05 -3.34
C ALA A 540 -11.60 -38.22 -2.20
N PHE A 541 -11.33 -36.93 -2.45
CA PHE A 541 -10.89 -35.99 -1.42
C PHE A 541 -11.94 -35.83 -0.31
N PHE A 542 -13.20 -35.55 -0.68
CA PHE A 542 -14.28 -35.36 0.29
C PHE A 542 -14.51 -36.62 1.13
N SER A 543 -14.53 -37.80 0.49
CA SER A 543 -14.69 -39.08 1.19
C SER A 543 -13.52 -39.39 2.14
N SER A 544 -12.29 -39.00 1.77
CA SER A 544 -11.11 -39.20 2.61
C SER A 544 -11.08 -38.25 3.80
N MET A 545 -11.53 -37.00 3.62
CA MET A 545 -11.46 -35.98 4.67
C MET A 545 -12.70 -35.95 5.56
N ALA A 546 -13.87 -36.38 5.10
CA ALA A 546 -15.07 -36.43 5.94
C ALA A 546 -14.84 -37.27 7.20
N ARG A 547 -15.19 -36.72 8.36
CA ARG A 547 -15.11 -37.41 9.65
C ARG A 547 -16.22 -38.46 9.76
N PRO A 548 -15.89 -39.72 10.08
CA PRO A 548 -16.91 -40.75 10.30
C PRO A 548 -17.84 -40.44 11.47
N ASP A 549 -17.32 -39.77 12.51
CA ASP A 549 -17.99 -39.41 13.76
C ASP A 549 -18.84 -38.13 13.67
N ARG A 550 -18.71 -37.34 12.59
CA ARG A 550 -19.53 -36.14 12.37
C ARG A 550 -21.01 -36.52 12.18
N PRO A 551 -21.93 -36.00 13.02
CA PRO A 551 -23.36 -36.14 12.80
C PRO A 551 -23.76 -35.49 11.46
N ARG A 552 -24.51 -36.25 10.64
CA ARG A 552 -24.97 -35.81 9.32
C ARG A 552 -26.45 -35.49 9.38
N ALA A 553 -26.85 -34.37 8.78
CA ALA A 553 -28.26 -34.09 8.55
C ALA A 553 -28.85 -35.09 7.54
N ALA A 554 -30.18 -35.23 7.52
CA ALA A 554 -30.86 -36.22 6.68
C ALA A 554 -30.62 -36.02 5.17
N ASP A 555 -30.32 -34.80 4.75
CA ASP A 555 -30.01 -34.40 3.38
C ASP A 555 -28.51 -34.47 3.03
N GLU A 556 -27.65 -34.86 3.98
CA GLU A 556 -26.20 -35.01 3.75
C GLU A 556 -25.82 -36.44 3.37
N SER A 557 -25.34 -36.62 2.14
CA SER A 557 -24.79 -37.89 1.67
C SER A 557 -23.37 -38.14 2.24
N PRO A 558 -23.09 -39.34 2.79
CA PRO A 558 -21.74 -39.72 3.22
C PRO A 558 -20.68 -39.47 2.15
N GLY A 559 -19.57 -38.81 2.50
CA GLY A 559 -18.45 -38.57 1.58
C GLY A 559 -18.69 -37.53 0.49
N LYS A 560 -19.86 -36.87 0.46
CA LYS A 560 -20.20 -35.76 -0.46
C LYS A 560 -20.25 -34.39 0.22
N THR A 561 -20.10 -34.32 1.54
CA THR A 561 -20.09 -33.06 2.31
C THR A 561 -18.85 -32.94 3.17
N LEU A 562 -18.30 -31.73 3.24
CA LEU A 562 -17.13 -31.38 4.04
C LEU A 562 -17.34 -30.02 4.73
N ARG A 563 -17.15 -29.94 6.04
CA ARG A 563 -17.16 -28.69 6.80
C ARG A 563 -15.73 -28.23 7.07
N ILE A 564 -15.36 -27.07 6.55
CA ILE A 564 -14.03 -26.49 6.76
C ILE A 564 -14.20 -25.21 7.58
N ALA A 565 -13.44 -25.12 8.66
CA ALA A 565 -13.21 -23.88 9.38
C ALA A 565 -11.86 -23.27 8.96
N SER A 566 -11.80 -21.95 8.90
CA SER A 566 -10.55 -21.20 8.70
C SER A 566 -10.48 -20.06 9.71
N ILE A 567 -9.40 -20.01 10.49
CA ILE A 567 -9.08 -18.89 11.37
C ILE A 567 -7.89 -18.15 10.75
N ASP A 568 -8.16 -16.95 10.27
CA ASP A 568 -7.17 -16.05 9.69
C ASP A 568 -6.73 -15.01 10.72
N ILE A 569 -5.47 -15.06 11.14
CA ILE A 569 -4.92 -14.10 12.09
C ILE A 569 -4.13 -13.06 11.31
N GLY A 570 -4.77 -11.94 10.96
CA GLY A 570 -4.15 -10.84 10.25
C GLY A 570 -3.27 -9.96 11.14
N GLY A 571 -2.89 -8.80 10.63
CA GLY A 571 -2.19 -7.78 11.41
C GLY A 571 -3.09 -6.99 12.36
N GLY A 572 -4.36 -6.76 11.97
CA GLY A 572 -5.31 -5.99 12.79
C GLY A 572 -6.66 -6.65 13.07
N THR A 573 -6.96 -7.78 12.43
CA THR A 573 -8.17 -8.57 12.72
C THR A 573 -7.84 -10.06 12.79
N THR A 574 -8.61 -10.79 13.58
CA THR A 574 -8.64 -12.26 13.57
C THR A 574 -10.02 -12.68 13.12
N ASP A 575 -10.11 -13.39 12.01
CA ASP A 575 -11.34 -13.69 11.29
C ASP A 575 -11.60 -15.22 11.25
N LEU A 576 -12.85 -15.63 11.43
CA LEU A 576 -13.32 -17.02 11.37
C LEU A 576 -14.39 -17.15 10.28
N ALA A 577 -14.24 -18.17 9.43
CA ALA A 577 -15.31 -18.64 8.57
C ALA A 577 -15.47 -20.16 8.70
N ILE A 578 -16.72 -20.64 8.76
CA ILE A 578 -17.07 -22.06 8.73
C ILE A 578 -18.00 -22.28 7.56
N THR A 579 -17.55 -23.05 6.58
CA THR A 579 -18.29 -23.32 5.35
C THR A 579 -18.51 -24.81 5.18
N GLN A 580 -19.73 -25.19 4.83
CA GLN A 580 -20.05 -26.52 4.34
C GLN A 580 -19.97 -26.55 2.82
N TYR A 581 -19.11 -27.41 2.30
CA TYR A 581 -18.99 -27.69 0.88
C TYR A 581 -19.77 -28.97 0.57
N ARG A 582 -20.57 -28.92 -0.49
CA ARG A 582 -21.34 -30.07 -0.99
C ARG A 582 -21.01 -30.31 -2.45
N LEU A 583 -20.79 -31.57 -2.79
CA LEU A 583 -20.69 -32.03 -4.18
C LEU A 583 -22.08 -32.22 -4.77
N ASP A 584 -22.27 -31.84 -6.03
CA ASP A 584 -23.49 -32.16 -6.76
C ASP A 584 -23.56 -33.64 -7.18
N ASP A 585 -24.57 -33.99 -7.99
CA ASP A 585 -24.76 -35.33 -8.53
C ASP A 585 -24.10 -35.52 -9.90
N GLY A 586 -23.04 -34.75 -10.17
CA GLY A 586 -22.15 -34.96 -11.30
C GLY A 586 -21.52 -36.36 -11.33
N ILE A 587 -21.07 -36.81 -12.50
CA ILE A 587 -20.51 -38.16 -12.69
C ILE A 587 -19.00 -38.07 -12.91
N GLY A 588 -18.24 -38.87 -12.17
CA GLY A 588 -16.79 -38.99 -12.32
C GLY A 588 -16.07 -37.71 -11.86
N ASN A 589 -15.22 -37.14 -12.70
CA ASN A 589 -14.53 -35.90 -12.36
C ASN A 589 -15.39 -34.65 -12.59
N ASN A 590 -16.51 -34.74 -13.30
CA ASN A 590 -17.37 -33.60 -13.64
C ASN A 590 -18.36 -33.29 -12.50
N VAL A 591 -17.83 -32.90 -11.35
CA VAL A 591 -18.60 -32.63 -10.13
C VAL A 591 -18.40 -31.16 -9.73
N LYS A 592 -19.49 -30.50 -9.35
CA LYS A 592 -19.47 -29.11 -8.90
C LYS A 592 -19.44 -29.03 -7.38
N ILE A 593 -18.56 -28.17 -6.85
CA ILE A 593 -18.47 -27.84 -5.43
C ILE A 593 -19.37 -26.64 -5.14
N MET A 594 -20.34 -26.83 -4.23
CA MET A 594 -21.29 -25.81 -3.78
C MET A 594 -20.99 -25.41 -2.33
N PRO A 595 -20.54 -24.18 -2.05
CA PRO A 595 -20.34 -23.71 -0.69
C PRO A 595 -21.67 -23.28 -0.06
N ARG A 596 -21.77 -23.46 1.26
CA ARG A 596 -22.79 -22.87 2.13
C ARG A 596 -22.10 -22.36 3.40
N LEU A 597 -22.01 -21.05 3.53
CA LEU A 597 -21.46 -20.42 4.73
C LEU A 597 -22.39 -20.73 5.93
N LEU A 598 -21.84 -21.33 6.98
CA LEU A 598 -22.58 -21.73 8.19
C LEU A 598 -22.38 -20.73 9.33
N PHE A 599 -21.18 -20.19 9.46
CA PHE A 599 -20.82 -19.23 10.49
C PHE A 599 -19.68 -18.33 10.01
N ARG A 600 -19.71 -17.05 10.39
CA ARG A 600 -18.61 -16.09 10.19
C ARG A 600 -18.53 -15.17 11.41
N GLU A 601 -17.31 -14.83 11.83
CA GLU A 601 -17.03 -13.86 12.88
C GLU A 601 -15.65 -13.20 12.66
N GLY A 602 -15.38 -12.08 13.33
CA GLY A 602 -14.07 -11.44 13.33
C GLY A 602 -13.90 -10.46 14.49
N PHE A 603 -12.67 -10.36 15.00
CA PHE A 603 -12.33 -9.51 16.15
C PHE A 603 -11.16 -8.58 15.82
N LYS A 604 -11.14 -7.38 16.42
CA LYS A 604 -10.06 -6.39 16.26
C LYS A 604 -8.88 -6.62 17.23
N LEU A 605 -8.50 -7.88 17.40
CA LEU A 605 -7.33 -8.34 18.16
C LEU A 605 -6.53 -9.30 17.27
N ALA A 606 -5.26 -8.98 16.97
CA ALA A 606 -4.48 -9.74 16.00
C ALA A 606 -2.95 -9.57 16.19
N GLY A 607 -2.18 -9.63 15.10
CA GLY A 607 -0.71 -9.58 15.12
C GLY A 607 -0.11 -8.32 15.71
N ASP A 608 -0.64 -7.13 15.41
CA ASP A 608 -0.13 -5.87 15.96
C ASP A 608 -0.37 -5.78 17.48
N ASP A 609 -1.41 -6.43 18.00
CA ASP A 609 -1.70 -6.47 19.44
C ASP A 609 -0.78 -7.47 20.16
N ILE A 610 -0.41 -8.58 19.51
CA ILE A 610 0.67 -9.47 20.00
C ILE A 610 1.99 -8.70 20.09
N LEU A 611 2.31 -7.89 19.07
CA LEU A 611 3.50 -7.05 19.09
C LEU A 611 3.45 -6.03 20.24
N LEU A 612 2.30 -5.37 20.45
CA LEU A 612 2.12 -4.46 21.57
C LEU A 612 2.28 -5.16 22.93
N ASP A 613 1.71 -6.35 23.09
CA ASP A 613 1.87 -7.18 24.29
C ASP A 613 3.35 -7.50 24.54
N VAL A 614 4.11 -7.86 23.50
CA VAL A 614 5.56 -8.12 23.61
C VAL A 614 6.33 -6.86 24.00
N ILE A 615 6.04 -5.72 23.38
CA ILE A 615 6.65 -4.44 23.74
C ILE A 615 6.37 -4.12 25.23
N GLN A 616 5.13 -4.27 25.67
CA GLN A 616 4.70 -3.96 27.04
C GLN A 616 5.25 -4.92 28.09
N GLN A 617 5.40 -6.20 27.76
CA GLN A 617 5.79 -7.24 28.72
C GLN A 617 7.31 -7.50 28.77
N TYR A 618 8.06 -7.13 27.73
CA TYR A 618 9.50 -7.43 27.64
C TYR A 618 10.36 -6.19 27.39
N VAL A 619 10.04 -5.38 26.37
CA VAL A 619 10.89 -4.24 25.96
C VAL A 619 10.81 -3.09 26.98
N LEU A 620 9.61 -2.64 27.32
CA LEU A 620 9.42 -1.52 28.26
C LEU A 620 9.91 -1.87 29.68
N PRO A 621 9.69 -3.09 30.22
CA PRO A 621 10.26 -3.48 31.51
C PRO A 621 11.79 -3.51 31.53
N ALA A 622 12.45 -3.92 30.43
CA ALA A 622 13.90 -3.85 30.32
C ALA A 622 14.42 -2.40 30.39
N LEU A 623 13.75 -1.48 29.70
CA LEU A 623 14.06 -0.05 29.77
C LEU A 623 13.85 0.53 31.17
N GLN A 624 12.73 0.18 31.82
CA GLN A 624 12.45 0.62 33.19
C GLN A 624 13.44 0.05 34.21
N ALA A 625 13.92 -1.19 34.01
CA ALA A 625 14.98 -1.77 34.81
C ALA A 625 16.31 -1.02 34.61
N ALA A 626 16.65 -0.62 33.38
CA ALA A 626 17.82 0.20 33.09
C ALA A 626 17.74 1.59 33.75
N PHE A 627 16.56 2.22 33.80
CA PHE A 627 16.35 3.47 34.55
C PHE A 627 16.64 3.28 36.04
N LYS A 628 16.16 2.19 36.65
CA LYS A 628 16.40 1.87 38.06
C LYS A 628 17.89 1.63 38.33
N GLN A 629 18.57 0.91 37.45
CA GLN A 629 20.01 0.65 37.55
C GLN A 629 20.85 1.94 37.41
N ALA A 630 20.40 2.89 36.60
CA ALA A 630 21.02 4.21 36.46
C ALA A 630 20.74 5.15 37.66
N GLY A 631 19.96 4.72 38.65
CA GLY A 631 19.66 5.50 39.86
C GLY A 631 18.49 6.48 39.72
N MET A 632 17.58 6.27 38.76
CA MET A 632 16.40 7.12 38.59
C MET A 632 15.36 6.91 39.70
N ASP A 633 14.88 8.01 40.30
CA ASP A 633 13.91 7.98 41.40
C ASP A 633 12.48 7.62 40.97
N ASN A 634 12.01 8.14 39.82
CA ASN A 634 10.65 7.90 39.31
C ASN A 634 10.62 7.39 37.84
N PRO A 635 11.09 6.15 37.59
CA PRO A 635 11.05 5.53 36.26
C PRO A 635 9.67 5.54 35.62
N GLU A 636 8.63 5.22 36.39
CA GLU A 636 7.26 5.06 35.90
C GLU A 636 6.70 6.40 35.37
N GLY A 637 6.99 7.52 36.05
CA GLY A 637 6.59 8.85 35.60
C GLY A 637 7.28 9.29 34.31
N VAL A 638 8.57 8.94 34.14
CA VAL A 638 9.32 9.24 32.91
C VAL A 638 8.80 8.40 31.75
N MET A 639 8.54 7.10 31.97
CA MET A 639 7.93 6.21 30.98
C MET A 639 6.55 6.72 30.53
N ALA A 640 5.69 7.13 31.48
CA ALA A 640 4.37 7.68 31.16
C ALA A 640 4.45 8.98 30.35
N ARG A 641 5.43 9.84 30.64
CA ARG A 641 5.65 11.10 29.93
C ARG A 641 6.19 10.89 28.52
N LEU A 642 7.20 10.03 28.36
CA LEU A 642 7.87 9.81 27.08
C LEU A 642 7.07 8.89 26.15
N PHE A 643 6.49 7.82 26.69
CA PHE A 643 5.94 6.70 25.91
C PHE A 643 4.48 6.38 26.26
N GLY A 644 3.88 7.08 27.22
CA GLY A 644 2.46 6.94 27.59
C GLY A 644 1.59 8.07 27.04
N HIS A 645 0.32 8.10 27.45
CA HIS A 645 -0.65 9.10 26.99
C HIS A 645 -0.52 10.47 27.70
N GLU A 646 0.24 10.56 28.80
CA GLU A 646 0.31 11.76 29.67
C GLU A 646 1.22 12.89 29.13
N GLY A 647 1.92 12.69 28.01
CA GLY A 647 2.79 13.72 27.44
C GLY A 647 2.04 14.83 26.70
N ARG A 648 2.48 16.09 26.88
CA ARG A 648 1.92 17.33 26.28
C ARG A 648 1.62 17.17 24.79
N LEU A 649 0.41 17.55 24.38
CA LEU A 649 -0.20 17.20 23.09
C LEU A 649 0.47 17.83 21.85
N ASP A 650 1.26 18.91 21.94
CA ASP A 650 1.45 19.75 20.74
C ASP A 650 2.90 19.91 20.24
N GLY A 651 3.84 19.04 20.62
CA GLY A 651 5.20 19.10 20.02
C GLY A 651 6.12 17.89 20.18
N GLN A 652 5.74 16.89 20.98
CA GLN A 652 6.53 15.66 21.19
C GLN A 652 5.83 14.39 20.71
N SER A 653 4.60 14.50 20.19
CA SER A 653 3.83 13.37 19.65
C SER A 653 4.55 12.73 18.45
N THR A 654 5.11 13.53 17.54
CA THR A 654 5.91 13.02 16.42
C THR A 654 7.16 12.27 16.92
N LEU A 655 7.89 12.80 17.90
CA LEU A 655 9.06 12.12 18.48
C LEU A 655 8.68 10.83 19.22
N ARG A 656 7.53 10.79 19.89
CA ARG A 656 7.00 9.56 20.50
C ARG A 656 6.63 8.53 19.43
N GLN A 657 5.99 8.96 18.35
CA GLN A 657 5.72 8.10 17.20
C GLN A 657 7.03 7.56 16.61
N GLN A 658 8.05 8.41 16.47
CA GLN A 658 9.37 8.00 15.99
C GLN A 658 10.08 7.03 16.92
N ALA A 659 9.96 7.20 18.25
CA ALA A 659 10.46 6.20 19.21
C ALA A 659 9.78 4.85 18.99
N THR A 660 8.46 4.83 18.78
CA THR A 660 7.74 3.60 18.50
C THR A 660 8.14 2.95 17.18
N LEU A 661 8.29 3.73 16.10
CA LEU A 661 8.65 3.23 14.77
C LEU A 661 10.12 2.78 14.67
N GLN A 662 11.05 3.54 15.26
CA GLN A 662 12.49 3.31 15.10
C GLN A 662 13.11 2.46 16.23
N LEU A 663 12.44 2.35 17.40
CA LEU A 663 12.92 1.55 18.54
C LEU A 663 11.96 0.40 18.87
N PHE A 664 10.75 0.70 19.34
CA PHE A 664 9.92 -0.32 19.99
C PHE A 664 9.38 -1.39 19.04
N ILE A 665 8.91 -1.00 17.85
CA ILE A 665 8.44 -1.96 16.84
C ILE A 665 9.58 -2.89 16.41
N PRO A 666 10.76 -2.40 15.99
CA PRO A 666 11.88 -3.28 15.62
C PRO A 666 12.35 -4.18 16.76
N LEU A 667 12.42 -3.67 18.00
CA LEU A 667 12.80 -4.48 19.17
C LEU A 667 11.78 -5.60 19.45
N GLY A 668 10.49 -5.29 19.41
CA GLY A 668 9.43 -6.28 19.58
C GLY A 668 9.41 -7.31 18.44
N GLN A 669 9.65 -6.87 17.20
CA GLN A 669 9.78 -7.74 16.04
C GLN A 669 10.99 -8.68 16.18
N ALA A 670 12.14 -8.21 16.66
CA ALA A 670 13.31 -9.06 16.90
C ALA A 670 13.02 -10.19 17.90
N ILE A 671 12.28 -9.90 18.99
CA ILE A 671 11.82 -10.93 19.93
C ILE A 671 10.88 -11.93 19.23
N LEU A 672 9.90 -11.42 18.47
CA LEU A 672 8.93 -12.27 17.77
C LEU A 672 9.57 -13.13 16.68
N GLU A 673 10.56 -12.61 15.94
CA GLU A 673 11.31 -13.37 14.93
C GLU A 673 12.15 -14.48 15.55
N ALA A 674 12.78 -14.23 16.71
CA ALA A 674 13.43 -15.27 17.49
C ALA A 674 12.40 -16.31 17.97
N TYR A 675 11.24 -15.85 18.43
CA TYR A 675 10.15 -16.71 18.89
C TYR A 675 9.52 -17.55 17.77
N GLU A 676 9.43 -17.07 16.53
CA GLU A 676 8.98 -17.87 15.39
C GLU A 676 9.86 -19.11 15.16
N ARG A 677 11.15 -19.06 15.56
CA ARG A 677 12.13 -20.14 15.40
C ARG A 677 12.33 -20.95 16.69
N PHE A 678 11.60 -20.62 17.74
CA PHE A 678 11.73 -21.24 19.06
C PHE A 678 11.23 -22.69 19.05
N ASP A 679 12.05 -23.61 19.57
CA ASP A 679 11.64 -24.97 19.91
C ASP A 679 11.08 -24.98 21.35
N PRO A 680 9.79 -25.30 21.56
CA PRO A 680 9.19 -25.41 22.90
C PRO A 680 9.89 -26.36 23.87
N LEU A 681 10.76 -27.27 23.39
CA LEU A 681 11.56 -28.17 24.22
C LEU A 681 12.82 -27.50 24.80
N ASP A 682 13.26 -26.37 24.27
CA ASP A 682 14.42 -25.63 24.76
C ASP A 682 14.01 -24.60 25.83
N LEU A 683 13.93 -25.03 27.09
CA LEU A 683 13.46 -24.18 28.18
C LEU A 683 14.36 -22.98 28.50
N ASN A 684 15.63 -23.01 28.06
CA ASN A 684 16.63 -21.98 28.34
C ASN A 684 16.79 -20.97 27.19
N ALA A 685 16.04 -21.10 26.09
CA ALA A 685 16.16 -20.18 24.98
C ALA A 685 15.73 -18.76 25.38
N GLU A 686 16.60 -17.79 25.09
CA GLU A 686 16.39 -16.39 25.36
C GLU A 686 16.96 -15.49 24.26
N VAL A 687 16.41 -14.29 24.16
CA VAL A 687 17.03 -13.19 23.43
C VAL A 687 17.81 -12.38 24.45
N GLU A 688 19.14 -12.48 24.43
CA GLU A 688 20.06 -11.67 25.23
C GLU A 688 20.87 -10.77 24.28
N ALA A 689 20.59 -9.47 24.30
CA ALA A 689 21.27 -8.49 23.45
C ALA A 689 21.10 -7.07 23.98
N ARG A 690 21.89 -6.12 23.49
CA ARG A 690 21.62 -4.69 23.67
C ARG A 690 20.59 -4.22 22.65
N PHE A 691 19.89 -3.13 22.96
CA PHE A 691 18.96 -2.51 21.99
C PHE A 691 19.65 -2.25 20.65
N ALA A 692 20.87 -1.71 20.63
CA ALA A 692 21.62 -1.44 19.40
C ALA A 692 21.80 -2.66 18.48
N GLU A 693 21.93 -3.86 19.05
CA GLU A 693 22.24 -5.10 18.33
C GLU A 693 21.00 -5.69 17.64
N LEU A 694 19.81 -5.31 18.10
CA LEU A 694 18.53 -5.80 17.59
C LEU A 694 17.86 -4.85 16.59
N LEU A 695 18.38 -3.62 16.43
CA LEU A 695 17.81 -2.64 15.52
C LEU A 695 18.34 -2.85 14.09
N PRO A 696 17.47 -2.95 13.07
CA PRO A 696 17.90 -3.14 11.67
C PRO A 696 18.62 -1.91 11.11
N GLN A 697 18.33 -0.74 11.66
CA GLN A 697 18.95 0.54 11.32
C GLN A 697 19.09 1.39 12.58
N ARG A 698 20.13 2.21 12.63
CA ARG A 698 20.32 3.14 13.74
C ARG A 698 19.22 4.21 13.70
N PRO A 699 18.55 4.50 14.83
CA PRO A 699 17.58 5.59 14.89
C PRO A 699 18.21 6.94 14.57
N THR A 700 17.39 7.90 14.13
CA THR A 700 17.85 9.24 13.78
C THR A 700 18.52 9.92 14.98
N GLN A 701 19.58 10.67 14.72
CA GLN A 701 20.36 11.30 15.79
C GLN A 701 19.49 12.22 16.66
N LYS A 702 18.56 12.96 16.06
CA LYS A 702 17.64 13.86 16.76
C LYS A 702 16.70 13.11 17.73
N LEU A 703 16.24 11.92 17.38
CA LEU A 703 15.45 11.08 18.27
C LEU A 703 16.29 10.59 19.46
N LEU A 704 17.51 10.10 19.19
CA LEU A 704 18.42 9.64 20.23
C LEU A 704 18.77 10.78 21.20
N ASP A 705 19.12 11.95 20.67
CA ASP A 705 19.45 13.14 21.47
C ASP A 705 18.26 13.57 22.33
N TYR A 706 17.03 13.51 21.79
CA TYR A 706 15.83 13.81 22.54
C TYR A 706 15.62 12.84 23.71
N ILE A 707 15.59 11.53 23.43
CA ILE A 707 15.30 10.51 24.44
C ILE A 707 16.39 10.51 25.52
N ASN A 708 17.67 10.45 25.13
CA ASN A 708 18.78 10.39 26.06
C ASN A 708 18.84 11.67 26.92
N ARG A 709 18.58 12.86 26.36
CA ARG A 709 18.53 14.11 27.13
C ARG A 709 17.39 14.13 28.14
N GLU A 710 16.19 13.72 27.76
CA GLU A 710 15.04 13.72 28.69
C GLU A 710 15.21 12.67 29.80
N ILE A 711 15.89 11.56 29.53
CA ILE A 711 16.26 10.57 30.56
C ILE A 711 17.35 11.13 31.48
N GLN A 712 18.43 11.69 30.92
CA GLN A 712 19.56 12.20 31.69
C GLN A 712 19.16 13.28 32.70
N ARG A 713 18.16 14.11 32.38
CA ARG A 713 17.63 15.15 33.28
C ARG A 713 17.01 14.61 34.57
N GLU A 714 16.58 13.36 34.57
CA GLU A 714 15.90 12.70 35.68
C GLU A 714 16.86 11.80 36.48
N LEU A 715 18.12 11.72 36.06
CA LEU A 715 19.17 10.98 36.77
C LEU A 715 19.90 11.88 37.79
N PRO A 716 20.52 11.28 38.82
CA PRO A 716 21.41 12.01 39.73
C PRO A 716 22.50 12.79 38.99
N GLY A 717 22.91 13.94 39.51
CA GLY A 717 23.87 14.83 38.84
C GLY A 717 25.28 14.25 38.64
N ASP A 718 25.62 13.20 39.39
CA ASP A 718 26.86 12.42 39.30
C ASP A 718 26.70 11.10 38.53
N ALA A 719 25.50 10.81 37.99
CA ALA A 719 25.25 9.60 37.20
C ALA A 719 26.03 9.62 35.87
N GLU A 720 26.45 8.44 35.42
CA GLU A 720 27.04 8.27 34.10
C GLU A 720 26.06 8.68 32.99
N SER A 721 26.60 9.00 31.81
CA SER A 721 25.79 9.35 30.65
C SER A 721 24.92 8.17 30.22
N PHE A 722 23.61 8.35 30.20
CA PHE A 722 22.68 7.33 29.73
C PHE A 722 22.65 7.28 28.19
N ASP A 723 22.65 6.07 27.64
CA ASP A 723 22.40 5.83 26.22
C ASP A 723 21.41 4.69 26.04
N ILE A 724 20.23 5.01 25.49
CA ILE A 724 19.16 4.04 25.23
C ILE A 724 19.61 2.86 24.37
N LEU A 725 20.60 3.06 23.49
CA LEU A 725 21.12 1.98 22.63
C LEU A 725 21.89 0.91 23.41
N ASN A 726 22.38 1.24 24.62
CA ASN A 726 23.11 0.30 25.49
C ASN A 726 22.20 -0.46 26.47
N VAL A 727 20.88 -0.23 26.44
CA VAL A 727 19.94 -0.92 27.33
C VAL A 727 19.99 -2.43 27.06
N PRO A 728 20.26 -3.26 28.08
CA PRO A 728 20.24 -4.71 27.93
C PRO A 728 18.80 -5.22 27.86
N LEU A 729 18.55 -6.14 26.95
CA LEU A 729 17.29 -6.86 26.79
C LEU A 729 17.54 -8.35 27.01
N ILE A 730 16.84 -8.93 27.98
CA ILE A 730 16.83 -10.37 28.24
C ILE A 730 15.37 -10.84 28.20
N ALA A 731 15.00 -11.57 27.15
CA ALA A 731 13.65 -12.07 26.96
C ALA A 731 13.63 -13.60 26.88
N SER A 732 13.10 -14.24 27.93
CA SER A 732 12.87 -15.69 27.96
C SER A 732 11.77 -16.10 26.99
N LEU A 733 12.10 -16.92 25.99
CA LEU A 733 11.15 -17.40 24.99
C LEU A 733 10.20 -18.45 25.57
N SER A 734 10.64 -19.22 26.57
CA SER A 734 9.78 -20.16 27.31
C SER A 734 8.71 -19.45 28.14
N LYS A 735 9.03 -18.29 28.74
CA LYS A 735 8.04 -17.43 29.41
C LYS A 735 7.02 -16.84 28.42
N LEU A 736 7.49 -16.37 27.26
CA LEU A 736 6.60 -15.90 26.19
C LEU A 736 5.66 -17.02 25.72
N HIS A 737 6.20 -18.23 25.53
CA HIS A 737 5.41 -19.40 25.18
C HIS A 737 4.32 -19.72 26.21
N ALA A 738 4.66 -19.73 27.50
CA ALA A 738 3.69 -19.93 28.57
C ALA A 738 2.61 -18.84 28.56
N GLY A 739 2.94 -17.61 28.18
CA GLY A 739 2.00 -16.50 28.05
C GLY A 739 0.84 -16.78 27.07
N PHE A 740 1.09 -17.49 25.96
CA PHE A 740 0.05 -17.90 25.00
C PHE A 740 -0.86 -19.02 25.53
N LEU A 741 -0.38 -19.84 26.45
CA LEU A 741 -1.16 -20.91 27.07
C LEU A 741 -1.98 -20.41 28.29
N SER A 742 -1.71 -19.18 28.71
CA SER A 742 -2.35 -18.47 29.81
C SER A 742 -3.22 -17.30 29.29
N PRO A 743 -4.01 -16.60 30.13
CA PRO A 743 -4.72 -15.38 29.72
C PRO A 743 -3.83 -14.12 29.56
N GLN A 744 -2.49 -14.25 29.49
CA GLN A 744 -1.54 -13.13 29.50
C GLN A 744 -1.45 -12.43 28.15
N MET A 745 -1.60 -13.18 27.06
CA MET A 745 -1.65 -12.63 25.70
C MET A 745 -3.10 -12.34 25.34
N ASN A 746 -3.41 -11.09 24.97
CA ASN A 746 -4.79 -10.62 24.80
C ASN A 746 -5.57 -11.41 23.73
N ILE A 747 -4.89 -11.84 22.66
CA ILE A 747 -5.49 -12.61 21.56
C ILE A 747 -6.05 -13.98 22.00
N THR A 748 -5.54 -14.56 23.10
CA THR A 748 -5.87 -15.94 23.51
C THR A 748 -7.34 -16.11 23.85
N HIS A 749 -8.01 -15.06 24.35
CA HIS A 749 -9.43 -15.08 24.63
C HIS A 749 -10.26 -15.34 23.36
N SER A 750 -9.98 -14.57 22.29
CA SER A 750 -10.62 -14.73 21.00
C SER A 750 -10.38 -16.11 20.38
N LEU A 751 -9.14 -16.61 20.42
CA LEU A 751 -8.79 -17.92 19.86
C LEU A 751 -9.47 -19.09 20.60
N ARG A 752 -9.65 -18.98 21.92
CA ARG A 752 -10.42 -19.95 22.72
C ARG A 752 -11.89 -19.97 22.30
N SER A 753 -12.53 -18.80 22.22
CA SER A 753 -13.93 -18.69 21.79
C SER A 753 -14.15 -19.21 20.38
N MET A 754 -13.25 -18.89 19.43
CA MET A 754 -13.31 -19.46 18.07
C MET A 754 -13.13 -20.98 18.06
N SER A 755 -12.25 -21.52 18.90
CA SER A 755 -12.06 -22.99 19.03
C SER A 755 -13.34 -23.68 19.52
N GLU A 756 -14.05 -23.09 20.49
CA GLU A 756 -15.35 -23.60 20.95
C GLU A 756 -16.35 -23.67 19.78
N VAL A 757 -16.43 -22.63 18.95
CA VAL A 757 -17.33 -22.63 17.78
C VAL A 757 -16.93 -23.65 16.73
N VAL A 758 -15.63 -23.80 16.43
CA VAL A 758 -15.16 -24.84 15.50
C VAL A 758 -15.57 -26.24 15.97
N ALA A 759 -15.52 -26.51 17.28
CA ALA A 759 -15.97 -27.77 17.85
C ALA A 759 -17.49 -27.95 17.74
N VAL A 760 -18.28 -26.90 18.06
CA VAL A 760 -19.75 -26.92 18.01
C VAL A 760 -20.29 -27.21 16.60
N TYR A 761 -19.62 -26.73 15.56
CA TYR A 761 -20.04 -26.95 14.17
C TYR A 761 -19.58 -28.31 13.60
N ASP A 762 -18.92 -29.14 14.41
CA ASP A 762 -18.39 -30.45 14.03
C ASP A 762 -17.55 -30.38 12.74
N CYS A 763 -16.63 -29.43 12.66
CA CYS A 763 -15.80 -29.26 11.46
C CYS A 763 -14.98 -30.53 11.13
N ASP A 764 -14.72 -30.76 9.85
CA ASP A 764 -13.87 -31.86 9.38
C ASP A 764 -12.39 -31.47 9.35
N VAL A 765 -12.11 -30.19 9.06
CA VAL A 765 -10.77 -29.59 8.96
C VAL A 765 -10.80 -28.17 9.53
N LEU A 766 -9.74 -27.79 10.24
CA LEU A 766 -9.46 -26.42 10.67
C LEU A 766 -8.18 -25.93 9.98
N LEU A 767 -8.29 -24.83 9.25
CA LEU A 767 -7.18 -24.14 8.63
C LEU A 767 -6.75 -22.95 9.51
N LEU A 768 -5.45 -22.79 9.71
CA LEU A 768 -4.85 -21.63 10.36
C LEU A 768 -4.08 -20.83 9.31
N THR A 769 -4.45 -19.56 9.14
CA THR A 769 -3.86 -18.64 8.15
C THR A 769 -3.40 -17.35 8.81
N GLY A 770 -2.72 -16.50 8.04
CA GLY A 770 -2.10 -15.27 8.54
C GLY A 770 -0.79 -15.50 9.29
N ARG A 771 0.14 -14.52 9.23
CA ARG A 771 1.53 -14.69 9.71
C ARG A 771 1.64 -15.05 11.20
N PRO A 772 0.90 -14.43 12.14
CA PRO A 772 0.87 -14.82 13.55
C PRO A 772 0.51 -16.29 13.82
N SER A 773 -0.12 -17.00 12.88
CA SER A 773 -0.35 -18.45 13.03
C SER A 773 0.95 -19.25 13.08
N ARG A 774 2.09 -18.69 12.64
CA ARG A 774 3.44 -19.29 12.74
C ARG A 774 3.95 -19.39 14.17
N PHE A 775 3.45 -18.56 15.08
CA PHE A 775 3.98 -18.52 16.44
C PHE A 775 3.76 -19.86 17.16
N PRO A 776 4.81 -20.45 17.76
CA PRO A 776 4.69 -21.74 18.45
C PRO A 776 3.60 -21.77 19.52
N GLY A 777 3.36 -20.65 20.19
CA GLY A 777 2.30 -20.50 21.21
C GLY A 777 0.88 -20.56 20.65
N VAL A 778 0.62 -19.99 19.47
CA VAL A 778 -0.69 -20.09 18.80
C VAL A 778 -0.94 -21.54 18.38
N GLN A 779 0.06 -22.19 17.77
CA GLN A 779 -0.02 -23.60 17.40
C GLN A 779 -0.24 -24.50 18.62
N ALA A 780 0.49 -24.25 19.72
CA ALA A 780 0.35 -24.99 20.96
C ALA A 780 -1.03 -24.78 21.61
N LEU A 781 -1.57 -23.56 21.56
CA LEU A 781 -2.91 -23.27 22.07
C LEU A 781 -3.98 -24.10 21.36
N PHE A 782 -4.02 -24.13 20.01
CA PHE A 782 -4.99 -24.96 19.29
C PHE A 782 -4.81 -26.45 19.54
N ARG A 783 -3.55 -26.93 19.64
CA ARG A 783 -3.25 -28.32 20.01
C ARG A 783 -3.66 -28.67 21.44
N HIS A 784 -3.65 -27.69 22.35
CA HIS A 784 -4.11 -27.85 23.72
C HIS A 784 -5.64 -27.84 23.82
N LEU A 785 -6.31 -26.96 23.06
CA LEU A 785 -7.77 -26.85 23.05
C LEU A 785 -8.45 -28.00 22.31
N GLN A 786 -7.76 -28.60 21.32
CA GLN A 786 -8.24 -29.72 20.51
C GLN A 786 -9.68 -29.55 19.98
N PRO A 787 -10.01 -28.44 19.29
CA PRO A 787 -11.32 -28.31 18.65
C PRO A 787 -11.53 -29.41 17.59
N LEU A 788 -10.43 -29.98 17.08
CA LEU A 788 -10.35 -31.15 16.22
C LEU A 788 -9.14 -32.01 16.62
N PRO A 789 -9.07 -33.29 16.19
CA PRO A 789 -7.83 -34.06 16.24
C PRO A 789 -6.69 -33.29 15.58
N VAL A 790 -5.49 -33.32 16.16
CA VAL A 790 -4.33 -32.52 15.71
C VAL A 790 -4.00 -32.72 14.23
N SER A 791 -4.20 -33.92 13.68
CA SER A 791 -3.97 -34.21 12.26
C SER A 791 -4.92 -33.49 11.29
N ARG A 792 -5.94 -32.80 11.81
CA ARG A 792 -6.96 -32.05 11.06
C ARG A 792 -6.89 -30.54 11.30
N ILE A 793 -5.91 -30.09 12.09
CA ILE A 793 -5.58 -28.67 12.29
C ILE A 793 -4.36 -28.39 11.41
N LEU A 794 -4.59 -27.73 10.28
CA LEU A 794 -3.58 -27.50 9.25
C LEU A 794 -3.19 -26.02 9.24
N SER A 795 -1.90 -25.73 9.31
CA SER A 795 -1.41 -24.39 9.00
C SER A 795 -1.21 -24.26 7.49
N LEU A 796 -1.62 -23.13 6.91
CA LEU A 796 -1.28 -22.81 5.53
C LEU A 796 0.13 -22.21 5.38
N ASP A 797 0.83 -21.94 6.48
CA ASP A 797 2.25 -21.59 6.45
C ASP A 797 3.10 -22.79 6.00
N GLY A 798 3.95 -22.59 5.00
CA GLY A 798 4.77 -23.66 4.43
C GLY A 798 3.97 -24.75 3.71
N TYR A 799 2.66 -24.55 3.50
CA TYR A 799 1.80 -25.53 2.86
C TYR A 799 2.21 -25.73 1.40
N HIS A 800 2.22 -26.98 0.95
CA HIS A 800 2.71 -27.34 -0.37
C HIS A 800 1.66 -27.06 -1.44
N THR A 801 2.00 -26.19 -2.39
CA THR A 801 1.13 -25.75 -3.47
C THR A 801 1.69 -25.98 -4.87
N ASN A 802 2.97 -26.34 -5.05
CA ASN A 802 3.65 -26.30 -6.37
C ASN A 802 3.63 -24.89 -7.00
N ASP A 803 3.91 -24.81 -8.31
CA ASP A 803 4.15 -23.56 -9.03
C ASP A 803 2.88 -22.77 -9.40
N TRP A 804 1.67 -23.31 -9.16
CA TRP A 804 0.42 -22.62 -9.53
C TRP A 804 0.11 -21.42 -8.64
N TYR A 805 0.66 -21.39 -7.42
CA TYR A 805 0.40 -20.36 -6.43
C TYR A 805 1.32 -19.15 -6.70
N PRO A 806 0.80 -17.94 -6.98
CA PRO A 806 1.62 -16.81 -7.44
C PRO A 806 2.80 -16.46 -6.51
N PHE A 807 2.55 -16.40 -5.20
CA PHE A 807 3.55 -16.05 -4.19
C PHE A 807 4.32 -17.25 -3.63
N ASN A 808 4.48 -18.32 -4.42
CA ASN A 808 5.13 -19.53 -3.93
C ASN A 808 6.64 -19.33 -3.83
N LYS A 809 7.24 -19.99 -2.84
CA LYS A 809 8.69 -20.13 -2.73
C LYS A 809 9.03 -21.60 -2.60
N GLN A 810 9.73 -22.15 -3.59
CA GLN A 810 10.04 -23.58 -3.68
C GLN A 810 8.78 -24.46 -3.60
N GLY A 811 7.70 -24.05 -4.29
CA GLY A 811 6.44 -24.78 -4.34
C GLY A 811 5.63 -24.78 -3.03
N ARG A 812 5.91 -23.84 -2.12
CA ARG A 812 5.20 -23.68 -0.84
C ARG A 812 4.72 -22.25 -0.63
N ILE A 813 3.68 -22.10 0.17
CA ILE A 813 3.21 -20.80 0.67
C ILE A 813 4.24 -20.27 1.68
N GLU A 814 4.96 -19.19 1.33
CA GLU A 814 5.93 -18.57 2.25
C GLU A 814 5.25 -17.70 3.31
N ASN A 815 4.24 -16.92 2.90
CA ASN A 815 3.51 -16.05 3.80
C ASN A 815 2.00 -16.27 3.65
N PRO A 816 1.32 -16.81 4.66
CA PRO A 816 -0.10 -17.13 4.56
C PRO A 816 -1.02 -15.91 4.45
N LYS A 817 -0.54 -14.66 4.53
CA LYS A 817 -1.37 -13.47 4.23
C LYS A 817 -1.82 -13.45 2.76
N SER A 818 -1.03 -13.97 1.82
CA SER A 818 -1.40 -13.97 0.40
C SER A 818 -2.58 -14.89 0.07
N THR A 819 -3.03 -15.76 1.00
CA THR A 819 -4.14 -16.68 0.73
C THR A 819 -5.47 -15.99 0.49
N ALA A 820 -5.67 -14.79 1.04
CA ALA A 820 -6.86 -13.99 0.78
C ALA A 820 -6.94 -13.58 -0.70
N ALA A 821 -5.90 -12.90 -1.22
CA ALA A 821 -5.84 -12.49 -2.62
C ALA A 821 -5.84 -13.70 -3.58
N VAL A 822 -5.10 -14.77 -3.26
CA VAL A 822 -5.08 -15.98 -4.12
C VAL A 822 -6.44 -16.70 -4.11
N GLY A 823 -7.12 -16.78 -2.97
CA GLY A 823 -8.46 -17.37 -2.90
C GLY A 823 -9.49 -16.58 -3.69
N ALA A 824 -9.44 -15.25 -3.62
CA ALA A 824 -10.27 -14.36 -4.45
C ALA A 824 -9.97 -14.53 -5.95
N MET A 825 -8.69 -14.64 -6.33
CA MET A 825 -8.30 -14.96 -7.71
C MET A 825 -8.89 -16.30 -8.16
N LEU A 826 -8.87 -17.34 -7.32
CA LEU A 826 -9.49 -18.63 -7.64
C LEU A 826 -11.02 -18.52 -7.79
N CYS A 827 -11.69 -17.74 -6.94
CA CYS A 827 -13.11 -17.47 -7.07
C CYS A 827 -13.44 -16.77 -8.40
N LEU A 828 -12.67 -15.74 -8.77
CA LEU A 828 -12.80 -15.01 -10.03
C LEU A 828 -12.62 -15.95 -11.23
N LEU A 829 -11.50 -16.68 -11.28
CA LEU A 829 -11.23 -17.61 -12.37
C LEU A 829 -12.28 -18.73 -12.44
N SER A 830 -12.89 -19.11 -11.32
CA SER A 830 -13.99 -20.07 -11.31
C SER A 830 -15.30 -19.51 -11.85
N LEU A 831 -15.61 -18.23 -11.65
CA LEU A 831 -16.82 -17.60 -12.20
C LEU A 831 -16.80 -17.60 -13.73
N ASP A 832 -15.62 -17.37 -14.31
CA ASP A 832 -15.40 -17.31 -15.75
C ASP A 832 -15.10 -18.68 -16.39
N LEU A 833 -15.15 -19.78 -15.61
CA LEU A 833 -14.80 -21.14 -16.04
C LEU A 833 -13.35 -21.27 -16.58
N ARG A 834 -12.42 -20.48 -16.04
CA ARG A 834 -11.00 -20.41 -16.42
C ARG A 834 -10.09 -21.29 -15.56
N LEU A 835 -10.68 -22.14 -14.72
CA LEU A 835 -9.99 -23.19 -13.96
C LEU A 835 -10.30 -24.56 -14.57
N ALA A 836 -9.28 -25.22 -15.12
CA ALA A 836 -9.45 -26.54 -15.72
C ALA A 836 -9.84 -27.58 -14.66
N ASN A 837 -10.89 -28.37 -14.94
CA ASN A 837 -11.38 -29.48 -14.10
C ASN A 837 -11.75 -29.10 -12.65
N PHE A 838 -12.03 -27.83 -12.39
CA PHE A 838 -12.43 -27.33 -11.09
C PHE A 838 -13.67 -26.44 -11.23
N TRP A 839 -14.84 -26.99 -10.92
CA TRP A 839 -16.11 -26.29 -11.00
C TRP A 839 -16.59 -25.91 -9.60
N PHE A 840 -16.54 -24.62 -9.29
CA PHE A 840 -16.90 -24.11 -7.98
C PHE A 840 -17.96 -23.01 -8.10
N LYS A 841 -18.96 -23.03 -7.22
CA LYS A 841 -20.06 -22.04 -7.24
C LYS A 841 -19.70 -20.80 -6.39
N ALA A 842 -18.72 -20.02 -6.84
CA ALA A 842 -18.19 -18.87 -6.09
C ALA A 842 -19.24 -17.80 -5.73
N GLY A 843 -20.27 -17.63 -6.55
CA GLY A 843 -21.36 -16.67 -6.29
C GLY A 843 -22.24 -16.99 -5.07
N ASP A 844 -22.14 -18.20 -4.50
CA ASP A 844 -22.90 -18.59 -3.31
C ASP A 844 -22.24 -18.08 -1.99
N PHE A 845 -21.06 -17.48 -2.07
CA PHE A 845 -20.48 -16.75 -0.94
C PHE A 845 -21.17 -15.39 -0.77
N GLN A 846 -22.16 -15.34 0.11
CA GLN A 846 -22.91 -14.13 0.44
C GLN A 846 -22.64 -13.73 1.90
N PRO A 847 -21.96 -12.59 2.16
CA PRO A 847 -21.66 -12.15 3.51
C PRO A 847 -22.89 -11.55 4.20
N TYR A 848 -23.19 -12.03 5.41
CA TYR A 848 -24.30 -11.52 6.25
C TYR A 848 -23.77 -10.70 7.45
N SER A 849 -24.63 -9.92 8.09
CA SER A 849 -24.30 -9.13 9.27
C SER A 849 -24.02 -10.00 10.50
N THR A 850 -22.94 -9.71 11.22
CA THR A 850 -22.63 -10.38 12.51
C THR A 850 -23.23 -9.65 13.72
N ILE A 851 -23.85 -8.48 13.53
CA ILE A 851 -24.49 -7.71 14.60
C ILE A 851 -25.82 -8.36 14.98
N ARG A 852 -25.85 -9.07 16.13
CA ARG A 852 -27.07 -9.71 16.67
C ARG A 852 -27.52 -9.12 18.00
N TYR A 853 -26.57 -8.78 18.86
CA TYR A 853 -26.82 -8.13 20.15
C TYR A 853 -26.06 -6.81 20.20
N LEU A 854 -26.73 -5.72 20.54
CA LEU A 854 -26.18 -4.36 20.60
C LEU A 854 -26.41 -3.76 21.99
N GLY A 855 -25.38 -3.13 22.55
CA GLY A 855 -25.47 -2.52 23.88
C GLY A 855 -24.21 -1.77 24.29
N MET A 856 -24.09 -1.44 25.57
CA MET A 856 -22.96 -0.68 26.12
C MET A 856 -21.77 -1.58 26.42
N LEU A 857 -20.59 -1.21 25.91
CA LEU A 857 -19.34 -1.86 26.30
C LEU A 857 -18.87 -1.35 27.67
N ASP A 858 -18.35 -2.25 28.49
CA ASP A 858 -17.67 -1.90 29.73
C ASP A 858 -16.24 -1.39 29.50
N GLY A 859 -15.53 -1.03 30.58
CA GLY A 859 -14.15 -0.53 30.51
C GLY A 859 -13.12 -1.53 29.97
N ASN A 860 -13.46 -2.82 29.93
CA ASN A 860 -12.64 -3.89 29.36
C ASN A 860 -13.07 -4.23 27.92
N GLY A 861 -14.03 -3.49 27.35
CA GLY A 861 -14.55 -3.74 26.00
C GLY A 861 -15.49 -4.93 25.90
N SER A 862 -16.02 -5.44 27.02
CA SER A 862 -16.95 -6.57 27.03
C SER A 862 -18.41 -6.11 27.00
N LEU A 863 -19.30 -6.93 26.42
CA LEU A 863 -20.75 -6.71 26.40
C LEU A 863 -21.43 -7.80 27.21
N SER A 864 -21.74 -7.52 28.47
CA SER A 864 -22.50 -8.42 29.35
C SER A 864 -23.99 -8.41 29.03
N SER A 865 -24.71 -9.48 29.39
CA SER A 865 -26.17 -9.60 29.18
C SER A 865 -26.95 -8.44 29.80
N ASP A 866 -26.54 -7.92 30.96
CA ASP A 866 -27.17 -6.76 31.61
C ASP A 866 -27.03 -5.46 30.80
N ASN A 867 -26.02 -5.39 29.92
CA ASN A 867 -25.74 -4.23 29.08
C ASN A 867 -26.25 -4.38 27.65
N VAL A 868 -26.86 -5.52 27.30
CA VAL A 868 -27.52 -5.72 25.99
C VAL A 868 -28.84 -4.97 26.00
N TRP A 869 -29.04 -4.11 25.00
CA TRP A 869 -30.26 -3.31 24.88
C TRP A 869 -31.14 -3.71 23.71
N TYR A 870 -30.53 -4.19 22.62
CA TYR A 870 -31.24 -4.74 21.47
C TYR A 870 -30.71 -6.16 21.20
N SER A 871 -31.62 -7.09 20.96
CA SER A 871 -31.34 -8.50 20.63
C SER A 871 -31.95 -8.85 19.28
N ASP A 872 -31.55 -10.02 18.76
CA ASP A 872 -32.13 -10.64 17.56
C ASP A 872 -32.13 -9.71 16.34
N ILE A 873 -31.08 -8.90 16.22
CA ILE A 873 -30.92 -7.93 15.14
C ILE A 873 -30.69 -8.67 13.82
N ASP A 874 -31.51 -8.37 12.80
CA ASP A 874 -31.31 -8.89 11.45
C ASP A 874 -31.22 -7.78 10.41
N LEU A 875 -30.01 -7.24 10.21
CA LEU A 875 -29.77 -6.20 9.19
C LEU A 875 -29.76 -6.75 7.76
N ASP A 876 -29.91 -8.06 7.57
CA ASP A 876 -29.99 -8.67 6.23
C ASP A 876 -31.45 -8.80 5.75
N ASP A 877 -32.43 -8.62 6.63
CA ASP A 877 -33.84 -8.46 6.30
C ASP A 877 -34.20 -6.97 6.11
N GLU A 878 -34.58 -6.59 4.89
CA GLU A 878 -34.99 -5.21 4.55
C GLU A 878 -36.18 -4.70 5.38
N GLN A 879 -37.02 -5.62 5.86
CA GLN A 879 -38.20 -5.31 6.66
C GLN A 879 -37.87 -5.14 8.14
N PHE A 880 -36.68 -5.53 8.58
CA PHE A 880 -36.27 -5.43 9.98
C PHE A 880 -36.36 -3.99 10.51
N SER A 881 -36.73 -3.89 11.78
CA SER A 881 -36.75 -2.63 12.54
C SER A 881 -36.44 -2.91 13.99
N LEU A 882 -35.69 -2.01 14.63
CA LEU A 882 -35.52 -2.06 16.09
C LEU A 882 -36.86 -1.83 16.80
N ASN A 883 -37.01 -2.43 17.99
CA ASN A 883 -38.16 -2.17 18.85
C ASN A 883 -38.20 -0.69 19.28
N SER A 884 -39.16 0.07 18.76
CA SER A 884 -39.30 1.50 19.03
C SER A 884 -39.62 1.85 20.49
N GLY A 885 -40.19 0.89 21.24
CA GLY A 885 -40.45 1.06 22.67
C GLY A 885 -39.21 0.89 23.56
N GLN A 886 -38.14 0.31 23.01
CA GLN A 886 -36.91 0.05 23.76
C GLN A 886 -36.10 1.33 23.93
N ARG A 887 -35.88 1.71 25.20
CA ARG A 887 -35.08 2.89 25.58
C ARG A 887 -34.02 2.51 26.60
N PHE A 888 -32.81 3.04 26.43
CA PHE A 888 -31.69 2.84 27.34
C PHE A 888 -31.27 4.14 28.00
N GLN A 889 -30.63 4.03 29.16
CA GLN A 889 -30.19 5.17 29.97
C GLN A 889 -28.76 5.57 29.62
N VAL A 890 -28.52 6.87 29.51
CA VAL A 890 -27.23 7.46 29.18
C VAL A 890 -26.86 8.45 30.28
N ARG A 891 -25.68 8.26 30.87
CA ARG A 891 -25.16 9.09 31.96
C ARG A 891 -23.92 9.90 31.59
N GLY A 892 -23.46 9.75 30.34
CA GLY A 892 -22.25 10.38 29.83
C GLY A 892 -21.89 9.80 28.47
N ALA A 893 -20.66 10.08 28.01
CA ALA A 893 -20.16 9.44 26.81
C ALA A 893 -20.00 7.92 27.04
N LEU A 894 -20.43 7.13 26.07
CA LEU A 894 -20.33 5.67 26.13
C LEU A 894 -20.00 5.09 24.77
N THR A 895 -19.49 3.86 24.78
CA THR A 895 -19.23 3.09 23.57
C THR A 895 -20.31 2.05 23.40
N LEU A 896 -21.00 2.08 22.26
CA LEU A 896 -21.89 1.02 21.84
C LEU A 896 -21.06 -0.02 21.09
N GLY A 897 -21.25 -1.28 21.45
CA GLY A 897 -20.65 -2.41 20.76
C GLY A 897 -21.64 -3.54 20.57
N PHE A 898 -21.20 -4.55 19.84
CA PHE A 898 -22.04 -5.69 19.49
C PHE A 898 -21.33 -7.02 19.69
N ARG A 899 -22.12 -8.08 19.82
CA ARG A 899 -21.68 -9.48 19.76
C ARG A 899 -22.65 -10.29 18.91
N GLN A 900 -22.17 -11.39 18.32
CA GLN A 900 -23.00 -12.26 17.48
C GLN A 900 -23.75 -13.34 18.28
N LEU A 901 -23.17 -13.84 19.36
CA LEU A 901 -23.74 -14.92 20.18
C LEU A 901 -24.26 -14.39 21.52
N ASP A 902 -25.33 -15.00 22.04
CA ASP A 902 -25.86 -14.68 23.38
C ASP A 902 -25.03 -15.34 24.49
N ASN A 903 -23.80 -14.85 24.67
CA ASN A 903 -22.86 -15.36 25.66
C ASN A 903 -21.91 -14.26 26.12
N ASP A 904 -21.87 -14.00 27.43
CA ASP A 904 -21.02 -12.96 28.05
C ASP A 904 -19.53 -13.16 27.84
N ARG A 905 -19.09 -14.39 27.60
CA ARG A 905 -17.70 -14.71 27.25
C ARG A 905 -17.39 -14.47 25.77
N TRP A 906 -18.39 -14.22 24.92
CA TRP A 906 -18.15 -13.95 23.51
C TRP A 906 -17.52 -12.56 23.37
N PRO A 907 -16.38 -12.42 22.67
CA PRO A 907 -15.77 -11.11 22.50
C PRO A 907 -16.74 -10.15 21.79
N ALA A 908 -16.81 -8.91 22.29
CA ALA A 908 -17.60 -7.85 21.68
C ALA A 908 -16.72 -6.93 20.84
N SER A 909 -17.34 -6.26 19.87
CA SER A 909 -16.67 -5.30 18.98
C SER A 909 -17.29 -3.91 19.13
N PRO A 910 -16.48 -2.83 19.21
CA PRO A 910 -16.99 -1.46 19.22
C PRO A 910 -17.62 -1.10 17.87
N LEU A 911 -18.69 -0.31 17.91
CA LEU A 911 -19.42 0.13 16.72
C LEU A 911 -19.66 1.64 16.70
N TYR A 912 -20.18 2.22 17.79
CA TYR A 912 -20.45 3.66 17.86
C TYR A 912 -19.93 4.27 19.14
N THR A 913 -19.55 5.54 19.08
CA THR A 913 -19.43 6.42 20.24
C THR A 913 -20.68 7.29 20.33
N LEU A 914 -21.33 7.26 21.48
CA LEU A 914 -22.43 8.16 21.80
C LEU A 914 -21.93 9.22 22.78
N SER A 915 -22.11 10.49 22.44
CA SER A 915 -21.70 11.63 23.27
C SER A 915 -22.78 12.71 23.33
N ILE A 916 -22.77 13.49 24.41
CA ILE A 916 -23.61 14.68 24.57
C ILE A 916 -22.85 15.87 23.98
N ALA A 917 -23.39 16.45 22.92
CA ALA A 917 -22.78 17.59 22.22
C ALA A 917 -23.13 18.93 22.88
N ASP A 918 -24.33 19.06 23.47
CA ASP A 918 -24.76 20.29 24.13
C ASP A 918 -24.23 20.41 25.58
N PRO A 919 -23.47 21.47 25.92
CA PRO A 919 -22.95 21.67 27.28
C PRO A 919 -24.04 21.83 28.34
N GLN A 920 -25.21 22.38 28.00
CA GLN A 920 -26.29 22.56 28.98
C GLN A 920 -26.95 21.22 29.34
N LEU A 921 -27.24 20.39 28.34
CA LEU A 921 -27.69 19.02 28.52
C LEU A 921 -26.66 18.21 29.30
N ALA A 922 -25.37 18.33 28.98
CA ALA A 922 -24.31 17.66 29.71
C ALA A 922 -24.31 18.03 31.21
N ARG A 923 -24.49 19.32 31.55
CA ARG A 923 -24.62 19.77 32.95
C ARG A 923 -25.88 19.20 33.63
N ARG A 924 -27.00 19.11 32.92
CA ARG A 924 -28.25 18.54 33.46
C ARG A 924 -28.09 17.05 33.77
N VAL A 925 -27.45 16.30 32.87
CA VAL A 925 -27.17 14.87 33.03
C VAL A 925 -26.13 14.62 34.12
N ALA A 926 -25.10 15.47 34.22
CA ALA A 926 -24.08 15.38 35.27
C ALA A 926 -24.59 15.74 36.69
N GLY A 927 -25.73 16.44 36.79
CA GLY A 927 -26.43 16.67 38.05
C GLY A 927 -27.13 15.38 38.50
N ASP A 928 -28.43 15.27 38.21
CA ASP A 928 -29.26 14.12 38.62
C ASP A 928 -30.26 13.64 37.54
N LYS A 929 -30.29 14.26 36.34
CA LYS A 929 -31.25 13.88 35.30
C LYS A 929 -30.74 12.70 34.49
N VAL A 930 -31.59 11.68 34.27
CA VAL A 930 -31.23 10.55 33.42
C VAL A 930 -31.71 10.78 31.99
N LEU A 931 -30.78 10.77 31.03
CA LEU A 931 -31.10 10.79 29.60
C LEU A 931 -31.54 9.39 29.15
N LYS A 932 -32.69 9.30 28.47
CA LYS A 932 -33.20 8.08 27.85
C LYS A 932 -33.19 8.23 26.34
N ILE A 933 -32.64 7.24 25.64
CA ILE A 933 -32.49 7.24 24.18
C ILE A 933 -33.07 5.96 23.59
N SER A 934 -33.67 6.06 22.40
CA SER A 934 -33.95 4.93 21.51
C SER A 934 -33.20 5.07 20.18
N LEU A 935 -32.84 3.94 19.58
CA LEU A 935 -32.25 3.86 18.24
C LEU A 935 -33.27 3.36 17.22
N THR A 936 -33.07 3.75 15.97
CA THR A 936 -33.73 3.17 14.79
C THR A 936 -32.69 2.74 13.77
N VAL A 937 -33.11 1.91 12.82
CA VAL A 937 -32.33 1.61 11.62
C VAL A 937 -32.60 2.70 10.59
N ASP A 938 -31.54 3.28 10.03
CA ASP A 938 -31.63 4.21 8.91
C ASP A 938 -31.98 3.43 7.63
N LYS A 939 -33.08 3.84 6.98
CA LYS A 939 -33.60 3.27 5.73
C LYS A 939 -33.51 4.25 4.54
N THR A 940 -32.89 5.41 4.72
CA THR A 940 -33.00 6.55 3.78
C THR A 940 -32.04 6.50 2.59
N ARG A 941 -31.14 5.51 2.50
CA ARG A 941 -30.22 5.36 1.36
C ARG A 941 -30.58 4.17 0.45
N ALA A 942 -30.37 4.36 -0.85
CA ALA A 942 -30.57 3.34 -1.89
C ALA A 942 -29.68 2.07 -1.75
N ALA A 943 -28.86 1.97 -0.70
CA ALA A 943 -27.96 0.85 -0.40
C ALA A 943 -28.48 -0.09 0.71
N GLY A 944 -29.63 0.17 1.34
CA GLY A 944 -30.28 -0.74 2.31
C GLY A 944 -30.16 -0.30 3.78
N ALA A 945 -30.67 -1.15 4.68
CA ALA A 945 -30.72 -0.95 6.14
C ALA A 945 -29.31 -1.04 6.77
N GLU A 946 -28.54 0.04 6.72
CA GLU A 946 -27.08 -0.04 6.89
C GLU A 946 -26.50 0.65 8.13
N ARG A 947 -27.25 1.51 8.83
CA ARG A 947 -26.74 2.27 9.98
C ARG A 947 -27.81 2.39 11.08
N PHE A 948 -27.36 2.58 12.32
CA PHE A 948 -28.24 2.97 13.42
C PHE A 948 -28.20 4.48 13.62
N GLU A 949 -29.35 5.07 13.93
CA GLU A 949 -29.53 6.49 14.23
C GLU A 949 -30.32 6.67 15.53
N ILE A 950 -30.20 7.86 16.14
CA ILE A 950 -31.00 8.21 17.30
C ILE A 950 -32.43 8.49 16.83
N ALA A 951 -33.39 7.72 17.32
CA ALA A 951 -34.80 7.89 16.99
C ALA A 951 -35.45 8.95 17.90
N GLU A 952 -35.28 8.80 19.21
CA GLU A 952 -35.83 9.72 20.21
C GLU A 952 -34.87 9.89 21.38
N ALA A 953 -34.91 11.06 22.00
CA ALA A 953 -34.19 11.35 23.23
C ALA A 953 -35.05 12.16 24.19
N SER A 954 -35.09 11.76 25.46
CA SER A 954 -35.86 12.45 26.50
C SER A 954 -35.19 12.30 27.86
N LEU A 955 -35.36 13.28 28.74
CA LEU A 955 -35.00 13.13 30.15
C LEU A 955 -36.05 12.31 30.91
N ASP A 956 -35.67 11.82 32.07
CA ASP A 956 -36.54 11.08 33.00
C ASP A 956 -37.82 11.82 33.42
N ASP A 957 -37.80 13.14 33.45
CA ASP A 957 -38.95 14.01 33.72
C ASP A 957 -39.89 14.19 32.51
N GLY A 958 -39.61 13.53 31.39
CA GLY A 958 -40.40 13.59 30.16
C GLY A 958 -40.02 14.75 29.24
N THR A 959 -39.06 15.59 29.60
CA THR A 959 -38.57 16.67 28.71
C THR A 959 -37.92 16.06 27.47
N GLN A 960 -38.42 16.41 26.29
CA GLN A 960 -37.81 16.01 25.02
C GLN A 960 -36.46 16.70 24.82
N VAL A 961 -35.51 15.96 24.28
CA VAL A 961 -34.15 16.43 23.99
C VAL A 961 -33.99 16.50 22.47
N PRO A 962 -33.62 17.66 21.91
CA PRO A 962 -33.30 17.79 20.50
C PRO A 962 -32.16 16.83 20.11
N LEU A 963 -32.29 16.15 18.97
CA LEU A 963 -31.35 15.10 18.57
C LEU A 963 -29.97 15.67 18.24
N GLU A 964 -29.90 16.92 17.77
CA GLU A 964 -28.67 17.66 17.50
C GLU A 964 -27.83 17.94 18.76
N HIS A 965 -28.42 17.83 19.95
CA HIS A 965 -27.68 17.91 21.22
C HIS A 965 -26.93 16.62 21.54
N LEU A 966 -27.12 15.57 20.74
CA LEU A 966 -26.50 14.26 20.88
C LEU A 966 -25.74 13.95 19.60
N ARG A 967 -24.67 13.14 19.75
CA ARG A 967 -23.88 12.68 18.62
C ARG A 967 -23.64 11.19 18.73
N LEU A 968 -24.19 10.44 17.79
CA LEU A 968 -23.90 9.02 17.57
C LEU A 968 -22.94 8.92 16.38
N LYS A 969 -21.65 8.69 16.65
CA LYS A 969 -20.60 8.62 15.63
C LYS A 969 -20.15 7.17 15.47
N LEU A 970 -20.05 6.67 14.23
CA LEU A 970 -19.39 5.40 13.95
C LEU A 970 -17.96 5.48 14.51
N ASN A 971 -17.59 4.53 15.36
CA ASN A 971 -16.24 4.42 15.89
C ASN A 971 -15.98 2.97 16.22
N THR A 972 -15.24 2.34 15.33
CA THR A 972 -14.97 0.92 15.40
C THR A 972 -13.54 0.65 15.83
N LEU A 973 -12.80 1.68 16.27
CA LEU A 973 -11.50 1.50 16.89
C LEU A 973 -11.71 1.11 18.36
N ALA A 974 -10.99 0.10 18.85
CA ALA A 974 -11.02 -0.26 20.27
C ALA A 974 -10.47 0.92 21.11
N SER A 975 -11.28 1.44 22.03
CA SER A 975 -10.91 2.56 22.90
C SER A 975 -9.91 2.10 23.96
N SER A 976 -8.79 2.81 24.12
CA SER A 976 -7.82 2.59 25.22
C SER A 976 -8.21 3.32 26.51
N GLY A 977 -9.50 3.61 26.74
CA GLY A 977 -9.99 4.26 27.95
C GLY A 977 -9.63 5.75 28.09
N SER A 978 -8.84 6.32 27.18
CA SER A 978 -8.33 7.70 27.26
C SER A 978 -9.10 8.72 26.40
N GLY A 979 -10.13 8.29 25.67
CA GLY A 979 -10.89 9.16 24.74
C GLY A 979 -10.12 9.57 23.48
N LEU A 980 -8.86 9.13 23.33
CA LEU A 980 -8.06 9.34 22.13
C LEU A 980 -8.47 8.37 21.02
N THR A 981 -8.64 8.90 19.81
CA THR A 981 -9.10 8.15 18.63
C THR A 981 -7.94 7.67 17.75
N HIS A 982 -6.76 7.44 18.31
CA HIS A 982 -5.57 7.04 17.57
C HIS A 982 -5.12 5.64 17.94
N TYR A 983 -4.75 4.85 16.94
CA TYR A 983 -4.09 3.57 17.14
C TYR A 983 -2.70 3.79 17.76
N TRP A 984 -2.18 2.79 18.49
CA TRP A 984 -0.94 2.93 19.26
C TRP A 984 0.29 3.22 18.37
N ILE A 985 0.31 2.70 17.13
CA ILE A 985 1.38 2.98 16.15
C ILE A 985 1.37 4.46 15.74
N ASP A 986 0.19 5.06 15.54
CA ASP A 986 0.07 6.45 15.09
C ASP A 986 0.25 7.45 16.24
N SER A 987 -0.26 7.11 17.42
CA SER A 987 -0.05 7.93 18.64
C SER A 987 1.33 7.75 19.26
N GLY A 988 2.07 6.70 18.89
CA GLY A 988 3.30 6.26 19.54
C GLY A 988 3.16 5.86 21.01
N SER A 989 1.93 5.76 21.53
CA SER A 989 1.70 5.54 22.96
C SER A 989 1.62 4.05 23.27
N VAL A 990 2.70 3.50 23.82
CA VAL A 990 2.87 2.07 24.09
C VAL A 990 2.90 1.73 25.59
N TYR A 991 3.07 2.71 26.47
CA TYR A 991 3.13 2.50 27.92
C TYR A 991 1.75 2.69 28.58
N LYS A 992 1.27 1.64 29.26
CA LYS A 992 0.06 1.66 30.10
C LYS A 992 0.50 1.74 31.57
N LYS A 993 -0.13 2.63 32.33
CA LYS A 993 0.16 2.85 33.75
C LYS A 993 -0.51 1.82 34.65
#